data_AF-A0A4Y8UZQ3-F1
#
_entry.id   AF-A0A4Y8UZQ3-F1
#
_cell.length_a   1.000
_cell.length_b   1.000
_cell.length_c   1.000
_cell.angle_alpha   90.00
_cell.angle_beta   90.00
_cell.angle_gamma   90.00
#
_symmetry.space_group_name_H-M   'P 1'
#
loop_
_entity.id
_entity.type
_entity.pdbx_description
1 polymer ?
#
loop_
_entity_poly.entity_id
_entity_poly.type
_entity_poly.pdbx_seq_one_letter_code
_entity_poly.pdbx_strand_id
1 'polypeptide(L)'
;MNIPDILILRLFVLRIGKKNANPLYRIFYGVISPSEEAMQKPSVSEFNKLKKYCDKWFFVSTVKMAGEKTRILRVYQELLYGISLKDAFAHIGADTSCFDFDVYYQQSYVEVPWNVDKISSQIIYSMMACMMEPARLFELDGRIPIYASEGLSDLDNWLQENTHLPFGKDYDHVGNLEVLLTQSRDACGKLLINCSLVDDRMGLQVLVNKELLHGVSRVVVNARMMSDNKVLCDTISSKDTVMGSDLKIDISSNTQIDSVFAKVWLENDVTSWLVYDSALAIIKQFSFTMTVIGQQIKASTDWLERLKNNLPDNKKSIVNKAGRIEHGAEETHIVGNRKKSWSDRDRTFKKILKTKDMFFPKGWNSESNEIGKLSFLEWFKEQCKGCSTVFLQDPYFEDVALYFLASITTSPEIVVLTQTRLKTNSDNTSSFVPIDEEGERKKKILNYLKSYPTLFGRMNLKIIDVPVGSAILHDRYMFFYRENGSVDAFSLSNSLQGATNKQPLLVTQIGGLAWERLNEYISEQLKQYKTEIIYDSQQKEKSLPAKNEIADKGFYLWLKRMCKDADQIDYNRVLEDILYGNTLEKIATVGYCLATTSHEHEFVKRIVEVFKNDRRLIDLLKDYILVHHYEDYPIGFIGCRMGYANRDLSELLIKEQDELLTFSSLYMVNNCWDEMFGNGVWGQFFACNILIKISERDALDVLRLLRPTLKSIKTDISIEPVAKVSNLLLHEIFQYVLLPDGECLLQLMLTDHEDWMRGLGMLALVSKEDEFLTRKCIGVLNEDEQIKLCQFAVMSNRSKCKLWYYQKLVSLLSSCSKEKCFDRFKQIMMASTGIDSKCGYADHVISPLLTKAIFDREEAGRLIFDLLFSGAVCKDSHNINQVSFAKLYSIIGGDTKQLVDKSRSLLKKYLMAKNKYVVHSSDSLSDYSHALQNLKFVLTSVRQGYSEKWNISLPEIQSVINDIDQRLSNLGMIE
;
A
#
# COMPACT_ATOMS: atom_id res chain seq x y z
N MET A 1 -8.84 32.94 31.03
CA MET A 1 -9.98 32.59 31.90
C MET A 1 -9.44 31.79 33.07
N ASN A 2 -9.87 32.07 34.31
CA ASN A 2 -9.49 31.28 35.48
C ASN A 2 -10.00 29.85 35.32
N ILE A 3 -9.11 28.93 34.97
CA ILE A 3 -9.40 27.50 34.90
C ILE A 3 -9.45 27.00 36.36
N PRO A 4 -10.57 26.42 36.83
CA PRO A 4 -10.59 25.77 38.14
C PRO A 4 -9.63 24.59 38.12
N ASP A 5 -8.84 24.39 39.17
CA ASP A 5 -8.02 23.20 39.31
C ASP A 5 -8.91 21.98 39.59
N ILE A 6 -9.00 21.07 38.61
CA ILE A 6 -9.84 19.88 38.67
C ILE A 6 -8.99 18.68 39.07
N LEU A 7 -9.43 17.98 40.12
CA LEU A 7 -8.87 16.69 40.52
C LEU A 7 -9.87 15.58 40.19
N ILE A 8 -9.36 14.38 39.93
CA ILE A 8 -10.17 13.17 39.80
C ILE A 8 -9.80 12.17 40.89
N LEU A 9 -10.79 11.82 41.71
CA LEU A 9 -10.74 10.70 42.63
C LEU A 9 -11.13 9.42 41.88
N ARG A 10 -10.27 8.40 41.96
CA ARG A 10 -10.57 7.02 41.52
C ARG A 10 -10.46 6.11 42.74
N LEU A 11 -11.57 5.50 43.14
CA LEU A 11 -11.59 4.47 44.17
C LEU A 11 -11.83 3.11 43.53
N PHE A 12 -11.02 2.14 43.94
CA PHE A 12 -11.14 0.76 43.53
C PHE A 12 -11.73 -0.04 44.67
N VAL A 13 -12.89 -0.64 44.40
CA VAL A 13 -13.75 -1.25 45.41
C VAL A 13 -13.83 -2.75 45.19
N LEU A 14 -13.53 -3.50 46.23
CA LEU A 14 -13.64 -4.94 46.31
C LEU A 14 -15.00 -5.28 46.93
N ARG A 15 -15.74 -6.19 46.29
CA ARG A 15 -16.95 -6.80 46.84
C ARG A 15 -16.71 -8.28 47.10
N ILE A 16 -16.95 -8.70 48.34
CA ILE A 16 -16.85 -10.09 48.78
C ILE A 16 -18.26 -10.68 48.90
N GLY A 17 -18.54 -11.73 48.13
CA GLY A 17 -19.85 -12.38 48.09
C GLY A 17 -20.76 -11.86 46.96
N LYS A 18 -21.91 -12.53 46.81
CA LYS A 18 -22.92 -12.17 45.79
C LYS A 18 -23.75 -10.97 46.26
N LYS A 19 -24.21 -10.14 45.31
CA LYS A 19 -25.01 -8.93 45.56
C LYS A 19 -26.20 -9.16 46.51
N ASN A 20 -26.87 -10.31 46.40
CA ASN A 20 -28.08 -10.63 47.16
C ASN A 20 -27.81 -11.42 48.46
N ALA A 21 -26.56 -11.49 48.92
CA ALA A 21 -26.14 -12.31 50.05
C ALA A 21 -25.30 -11.51 51.06
N ASN A 22 -25.78 -10.32 51.44
CA ASN A 22 -25.10 -9.38 52.35
C ASN A 22 -23.60 -9.21 52.04
N PRO A 23 -23.26 -8.69 50.84
CA PRO A 23 -21.87 -8.54 50.43
C PRO A 23 -21.11 -7.52 51.29
N LEU A 24 -19.82 -7.79 51.51
CA LEU A 24 -18.90 -6.84 52.14
C LEU A 24 -18.20 -6.01 51.07
N TYR A 25 -18.09 -4.69 51.28
CA TYR A 25 -17.39 -3.76 50.40
C TYR A 25 -16.16 -3.18 51.08
N ARG A 26 -15.04 -3.08 50.36
CA ARG A 26 -13.77 -2.53 50.84
C ARG A 26 -13.11 -1.69 49.75
N ILE A 27 -12.52 -0.55 50.12
CA ILE A 27 -11.62 0.19 49.21
C ILE A 27 -10.28 -0.53 49.26
N PHE A 28 -9.81 -1.06 48.13
CA PHE A 28 -8.52 -1.74 48.04
C PHE A 28 -7.45 -0.91 47.34
N TYR A 29 -7.81 0.24 46.77
CA TYR A 29 -6.87 1.30 46.40
C TYR A 29 -7.69 2.56 46.11
N GLY A 30 -7.18 3.73 46.44
CA GLY A 30 -7.76 4.98 45.96
C GLY A 30 -6.69 5.98 45.60
N VAL A 31 -6.90 6.68 44.49
CA VAL A 31 -5.95 7.65 43.98
C VAL A 31 -6.65 8.90 43.51
N ILE A 32 -6.16 10.04 43.95
CA ILE A 32 -6.49 11.36 43.43
C ILE A 32 -5.35 11.76 42.50
N SER A 33 -5.69 12.15 41.27
CA SER A 33 -4.72 12.71 40.34
C SER A 33 -5.30 13.92 39.59
N PRO A 34 -4.48 14.74 38.92
CA PRO A 34 -4.96 15.86 38.13
C PRO A 34 -5.93 15.43 37.01
N SER A 35 -6.89 16.28 36.69
CA SER A 35 -7.82 16.10 35.57
C SER A 35 -8.00 17.41 34.81
N GLU A 36 -8.40 17.30 33.54
CA GLU A 36 -8.79 18.45 32.71
C GLU A 36 -10.31 18.59 32.59
N GLU A 37 -11.09 17.60 33.04
CA GLU A 37 -12.55 17.57 32.89
C GLU A 37 -13.24 17.32 34.24
N ALA A 38 -14.24 18.14 34.57
CA ALA A 38 -15.07 17.94 35.76
C ALA A 38 -16.24 16.97 35.47
N MET A 39 -16.69 16.25 36.48
CA MET A 39 -17.84 15.36 36.41
C MET A 39 -19.01 15.97 37.18
N GLN A 40 -20.21 15.94 36.58
CA GLN A 40 -21.43 16.39 37.27
C GLN A 40 -21.93 15.39 38.32
N LYS A 41 -21.68 14.08 38.09
CA LYS A 41 -22.05 13.00 39.01
C LYS A 41 -20.95 11.92 39.05
N PRO A 42 -20.84 11.16 40.15
CA PRO A 42 -19.93 10.03 40.24
C PRO A 42 -20.28 8.97 39.19
N SER A 43 -19.26 8.27 38.70
CA SER A 43 -19.40 7.12 37.80
C SER A 43 -18.94 5.87 38.51
N VAL A 44 -19.76 4.82 38.47
CA VAL A 44 -19.46 3.51 39.05
C VAL A 44 -19.42 2.49 37.91
N SER A 45 -18.34 1.72 37.79
CA SER A 45 -18.26 0.62 36.83
C SER A 45 -19.03 -0.59 37.33
N GLU A 46 -19.48 -1.45 36.41
CA GLU A 46 -20.01 -2.76 36.80
C GLU A 46 -18.98 -3.56 37.61
N PHE A 47 -19.47 -4.38 38.55
CA PHE A 47 -18.64 -5.29 39.34
C PHE A 47 -18.24 -6.50 38.48
N ASN A 48 -16.99 -6.50 38.03
CA ASN A 48 -16.40 -7.60 37.27
C ASN A 48 -15.89 -8.69 38.22
N LYS A 49 -15.97 -9.95 37.80
CA LYS A 49 -15.40 -11.07 38.57
C LYS A 49 -13.88 -10.93 38.59
N LEU A 50 -13.30 -10.90 39.79
CA LEU A 50 -11.86 -11.03 39.97
C LEU A 50 -11.51 -12.53 39.97
N LYS A 51 -11.90 -13.23 41.04
CA LYS A 51 -11.63 -14.66 41.24
C LYS A 51 -12.53 -15.24 42.32
N LYS A 52 -12.53 -16.57 42.45
CA LYS A 52 -13.13 -17.28 43.58
C LYS A 52 -12.01 -17.74 44.50
N TYR A 53 -12.02 -17.29 45.76
CA TYR A 53 -11.16 -17.83 46.81
C TYR A 53 -12.02 -18.69 47.74
N CYS A 54 -11.69 -19.98 47.84
CA CYS A 54 -12.51 -20.99 48.53
C CYS A 54 -13.99 -20.98 48.05
N ASP A 55 -14.93 -20.67 48.94
CA ASP A 55 -16.37 -20.68 48.66
C ASP A 55 -16.96 -19.30 48.34
N LYS A 56 -16.14 -18.23 48.36
CA LYS A 56 -16.62 -16.86 48.11
C LYS A 56 -16.08 -16.31 46.79
N TRP A 57 -16.95 -15.63 46.06
CA TRP A 57 -16.59 -14.88 44.86
C TRP A 57 -16.21 -13.45 45.22
N PHE A 58 -15.14 -12.98 44.60
CA PHE A 58 -14.62 -11.63 44.76
C PHE A 58 -14.82 -10.88 43.44
N PHE A 59 -15.27 -9.63 43.57
CA PHE A 59 -15.58 -8.77 42.43
C PHE A 59 -14.95 -7.41 42.64
N VAL A 60 -14.56 -6.77 41.55
CA VAL A 60 -13.90 -5.45 41.57
C VAL A 60 -14.71 -4.45 40.75
N SER A 61 -14.76 -3.22 41.23
CA SER A 61 -15.38 -2.09 40.56
C SER A 61 -14.54 -0.83 40.77
N THR A 62 -14.73 0.17 39.91
CA THR A 62 -14.13 1.49 40.03
C THR A 62 -15.20 2.55 40.22
N VAL A 63 -15.01 3.42 41.19
CA VAL A 63 -15.76 4.65 41.38
C VAL A 63 -14.88 5.83 40.96
N LYS A 64 -15.43 6.74 40.17
CA LYS A 64 -14.73 7.95 39.70
C LYS A 64 -15.55 9.19 39.98
N MET A 65 -14.90 10.24 40.46
CA MET A 65 -15.48 11.57 40.57
C MET A 65 -14.41 12.61 40.30
N ALA A 66 -14.67 13.52 39.35
CA ALA A 66 -13.80 14.65 39.08
C ALA A 66 -14.51 15.95 39.42
N GLY A 67 -13.80 16.90 40.01
CA GLY A 67 -14.38 18.18 40.41
C GLY A 67 -13.33 19.11 40.98
N GLU A 68 -13.80 20.27 41.46
CA GLU A 68 -12.94 21.26 42.09
C GLU A 68 -12.12 20.62 43.22
N LYS A 69 -10.84 20.99 43.27
CA LYS A 69 -9.87 20.53 44.26
C LYS A 69 -10.43 20.44 45.68
N THR A 70 -11.01 21.53 46.20
CA THR A 70 -11.50 21.61 47.59
C THR A 70 -12.59 20.59 47.87
N ARG A 71 -13.45 20.28 46.88
CA ARG A 71 -14.49 19.27 47.01
C ARG A 71 -13.89 17.87 47.00
N ILE A 72 -12.97 17.57 46.08
CA ILE A 72 -12.38 16.23 45.97
C ILE A 72 -11.46 15.90 47.15
N LEU A 73 -10.63 16.84 47.59
CA LEU A 73 -9.77 16.63 48.77
C LEU A 73 -10.58 16.52 50.07
N ARG A 74 -11.74 17.19 50.15
CA ARG A 74 -12.66 17.01 51.28
C ARG A 74 -13.18 15.57 51.35
N VAL A 75 -13.55 14.96 50.22
CA VAL A 75 -13.95 13.55 50.18
C VAL A 75 -12.83 12.64 50.69
N TYR A 76 -11.58 12.90 50.28
CA TYR A 76 -10.42 12.17 50.78
C TYR A 76 -10.27 12.28 52.31
N GLN A 77 -10.34 13.49 52.85
CA GLN A 77 -10.25 13.71 54.31
C GLN A 77 -11.40 13.03 55.06
N GLU A 78 -12.63 13.14 54.56
CA GLU A 78 -13.79 12.53 55.20
C GLU A 78 -13.71 11.00 55.19
N LEU A 79 -13.19 10.39 54.12
CA LEU A 79 -12.90 8.94 54.11
C LEU A 79 -11.87 8.56 55.18
N LEU A 80 -10.79 9.34 55.36
CA LEU A 80 -9.78 9.10 56.40
C LEU A 80 -10.35 9.24 57.83
N TYR A 81 -11.38 10.06 58.02
CA TYR A 81 -12.12 10.18 59.29
C TYR A 81 -13.19 9.09 59.47
N GLY A 82 -13.28 8.13 58.55
CA GLY A 82 -14.22 7.00 58.64
C GLY A 82 -15.65 7.35 58.21
N ILE A 83 -15.86 8.46 57.50
CA ILE A 83 -17.15 8.78 56.88
C ILE A 83 -17.36 7.86 55.67
N SER A 84 -18.61 7.48 55.41
CA SER A 84 -18.96 6.65 54.26
C SER A 84 -18.72 7.38 52.93
N LEU A 85 -18.49 6.65 51.84
CA LEU A 85 -18.33 7.26 50.52
C LEU A 85 -19.58 8.01 50.08
N LYS A 86 -20.79 7.48 50.35
CA LYS A 86 -22.05 8.15 50.02
C LYS A 86 -22.19 9.47 50.76
N ASP A 87 -21.94 9.48 52.07
CA ASP A 87 -22.06 10.70 52.88
C ASP A 87 -21.01 11.72 52.47
N ALA A 88 -19.77 11.28 52.20
CA ALA A 88 -18.70 12.16 51.75
C ALA A 88 -19.02 12.85 50.42
N PHE A 89 -19.61 12.12 49.46
CA PHE A 89 -20.10 12.73 48.22
C PHE A 89 -21.32 13.64 48.44
N ALA A 90 -22.25 13.27 49.32
CA ALA A 90 -23.40 14.12 49.64
C ALA A 90 -22.98 15.46 50.26
N HIS A 91 -21.98 15.46 51.16
CA HIS A 91 -21.44 16.66 51.80
C HIS A 91 -20.80 17.66 50.83
N ILE A 92 -20.28 17.16 49.70
CA ILE A 92 -19.76 18.02 48.64
C ILE A 92 -20.83 18.33 47.59
N GLY A 93 -22.08 17.93 47.77
CA GLY A 93 -23.19 18.21 46.84
C GLY A 93 -23.14 17.40 45.54
N ALA A 94 -22.54 16.21 45.55
CA ALA A 94 -22.60 15.28 44.42
C ALA A 94 -23.86 14.40 44.51
N ASP A 95 -24.48 14.13 43.37
CA ASP A 95 -25.63 13.21 43.28
C ASP A 95 -25.18 11.76 43.48
N THR A 96 -25.60 11.13 44.59
CA THR A 96 -25.25 9.76 44.96
C THR A 96 -26.29 8.72 44.57
N SER A 97 -27.32 9.09 43.80
CA SER A 97 -28.37 8.17 43.33
C SER A 97 -27.85 6.97 42.53
N CYS A 98 -26.65 7.08 41.97
CA CYS A 98 -26.02 5.99 41.22
C CYS A 98 -25.45 4.85 42.08
N PHE A 99 -25.41 4.99 43.41
CA PHE A 99 -24.80 4.00 44.30
C PHE A 99 -25.83 3.02 44.88
N ASP A 100 -25.72 1.75 44.51
CA ASP A 100 -26.46 0.63 45.11
C ASP A 100 -25.68 -0.08 46.25
N PHE A 101 -24.49 0.43 46.58
CA PHE A 101 -23.66 0.00 47.71
C PHE A 101 -23.08 1.21 48.45
N ASP A 102 -22.47 0.98 49.60
CA ASP A 102 -21.69 1.99 50.31
C ASP A 102 -20.40 1.35 50.85
N VAL A 103 -19.38 2.17 51.06
CA VAL A 103 -18.05 1.70 51.46
C VAL A 103 -17.35 2.72 52.35
N TYR A 104 -16.51 2.21 53.25
CA TYR A 104 -15.73 3.00 54.20
C TYR A 104 -14.24 2.69 54.05
N TYR A 105 -13.42 3.63 54.50
CA TYR A 105 -12.00 3.40 54.76
C TYR A 105 -11.80 3.11 56.26
N GLN A 106 -11.82 1.83 56.63
CA GLN A 106 -12.06 1.38 58.03
C GLN A 106 -10.82 0.81 58.75
N GLN A 107 -9.62 0.87 58.17
CA GLN A 107 -8.43 0.19 58.72
C GLN A 107 -7.43 1.19 59.33
N SER A 108 -6.57 0.70 60.23
CA SER A 108 -5.44 1.46 60.76
C SER A 108 -4.51 1.90 59.64
N TYR A 109 -4.19 3.19 59.57
CA TYR A 109 -3.29 3.77 58.58
C TYR A 109 -2.24 4.66 59.24
N VAL A 110 -1.16 4.92 58.50
CA VAL A 110 -0.18 5.96 58.81
C VAL A 110 -0.26 7.01 57.71
N GLU A 111 -0.43 8.28 58.08
CA GLU A 111 -0.31 9.37 57.13
C GLU A 111 1.15 9.60 56.79
N VAL A 112 1.47 9.50 55.51
CA VAL A 112 2.74 9.94 54.94
C VAL A 112 2.47 11.33 54.35
N PRO A 113 3.08 12.39 54.92
CA PRO A 113 2.95 13.74 54.38
C PRO A 113 3.59 13.81 52.99
N TRP A 114 3.41 14.94 52.30
CA TRP A 114 3.97 15.15 50.95
C TRP A 114 5.43 14.69 50.83
N ASN A 115 5.65 13.71 49.96
CA ASN A 115 6.95 13.16 49.64
C ASN A 115 7.14 13.07 48.11
N VAL A 116 8.36 12.80 47.69
CA VAL A 116 8.74 12.67 46.28
C VAL A 116 8.92 11.20 45.92
N ASP A 117 8.03 10.68 45.07
CA ASP A 117 8.12 9.34 44.49
C ASP A 117 8.54 9.41 43.03
N LYS A 118 9.21 8.37 42.56
CA LYS A 118 9.57 8.20 41.14
C LYS A 118 8.73 7.09 40.55
N ILE A 119 7.64 7.46 39.87
CA ILE A 119 6.77 6.51 39.17
C ILE A 119 7.12 6.56 37.68
N SER A 120 7.71 5.48 37.18
CA SER A 120 8.24 5.40 35.81
C SER A 120 9.36 6.44 35.56
N SER A 121 9.30 7.21 34.48
CA SER A 121 10.26 8.27 34.14
C SER A 121 9.92 9.65 34.72
N GLN A 122 8.85 9.79 35.51
CA GLN A 122 8.39 11.06 36.07
C GLN A 122 8.54 11.10 37.60
N ILE A 123 8.89 12.28 38.11
CA ILE A 123 8.88 12.57 39.53
C ILE A 123 7.47 13.05 39.92
N ILE A 124 6.91 12.45 40.96
CA ILE A 124 5.55 12.69 41.45
C ILE A 124 5.64 13.06 42.92
N TYR A 125 4.96 14.14 43.32
CA TYR A 125 4.66 14.38 44.72
C TYR A 125 3.48 13.51 45.13
N SER A 126 3.67 12.69 46.13
CA SER A 126 2.63 11.86 46.71
C SER A 126 2.34 12.29 48.14
N MET A 127 1.07 12.26 48.51
CA MET A 127 0.63 12.24 49.90
C MET A 127 -0.25 11.01 50.03
N MET A 128 -0.06 10.20 51.06
CA MET A 128 -0.78 8.94 51.17
C MET A 128 -1.15 8.59 52.60
N ALA A 129 -2.30 7.96 52.78
CA ALA A 129 -2.61 7.19 53.97
C ALA A 129 -2.26 5.72 53.69
N CYS A 130 -1.17 5.25 54.28
CA CYS A 130 -0.67 3.89 54.09
C CYS A 130 -1.43 2.92 55.00
N MET A 131 -2.12 1.94 54.43
CA MET A 131 -2.81 0.90 55.21
C MET A 131 -1.79 -0.03 55.86
N MET A 132 -1.88 -0.24 57.17
CA MET A 132 -0.87 -1.01 57.91
C MET A 132 -0.94 -2.52 57.66
N GLU A 133 -2.13 -3.08 57.43
CA GLU A 133 -2.34 -4.51 57.20
C GLU A 133 -3.24 -4.75 55.96
N PRO A 134 -2.73 -4.60 54.71
CA PRO A 134 -3.51 -4.80 53.49
C PRO A 134 -4.18 -6.18 53.38
N ALA A 135 -3.60 -7.22 53.99
CA ALA A 135 -4.18 -8.56 54.03
C ALA A 135 -5.59 -8.59 54.66
N ARG A 136 -5.93 -7.61 55.51
CA ARG A 136 -7.28 -7.46 56.09
C ARG A 136 -8.36 -7.07 55.09
N LEU A 137 -7.99 -6.66 53.87
CA LEU A 137 -8.97 -6.50 52.79
C LEU A 137 -9.74 -7.79 52.50
N PHE A 138 -9.16 -8.95 52.83
CA PHE A 138 -9.75 -10.28 52.68
C PHE A 138 -10.32 -10.84 53.99
N GLU A 139 -10.29 -10.08 55.09
CA GLU A 139 -10.74 -10.53 56.40
C GLU A 139 -12.22 -10.90 56.41
N LEU A 140 -12.52 -12.06 57.00
CA LEU A 140 -13.88 -12.57 57.19
C LEU A 140 -14.02 -13.01 58.64
N ASP A 141 -15.08 -12.55 59.31
CA ASP A 141 -15.42 -12.93 60.67
C ASP A 141 -14.26 -12.75 61.69
N GLY A 142 -13.46 -11.70 61.51
CA GLY A 142 -12.34 -11.37 62.40
C GLY A 142 -11.03 -12.11 62.08
N ARG A 143 -10.93 -12.83 60.95
CA ARG A 143 -9.76 -13.63 60.59
C ARG A 143 -9.24 -13.33 59.19
N ILE A 144 -7.93 -13.16 59.07
CA ILE A 144 -7.24 -13.03 57.78
C ILE A 144 -7.09 -14.44 57.18
N PRO A 145 -7.62 -14.69 55.97
CA PRO A 145 -7.55 -16.01 55.34
C PRO A 145 -6.16 -16.33 54.77
N ILE A 146 -5.84 -17.62 54.64
CA ILE A 146 -4.55 -18.12 54.12
C ILE A 146 -4.29 -17.66 52.66
N TYR A 147 -5.35 -17.43 51.88
CA TYR A 147 -5.25 -16.97 50.50
C TYR A 147 -5.07 -15.44 50.35
N ALA A 148 -4.94 -14.68 51.45
CA ALA A 148 -4.83 -13.22 51.38
C ALA A 148 -3.65 -12.76 50.51
N SER A 149 -2.51 -13.45 50.55
CA SER A 149 -1.34 -13.14 49.71
C SER A 149 -1.61 -13.35 48.22
N GLU A 150 -2.30 -14.43 47.85
CA GLU A 150 -2.72 -14.67 46.46
C GLU A 150 -3.72 -13.59 46.00
N GLY A 151 -4.66 -13.25 46.88
CA GLY A 151 -5.63 -12.18 46.64
C GLY A 151 -4.99 -10.82 46.40
N LEU A 152 -3.97 -10.45 47.18
CA LEU A 152 -3.22 -9.21 46.98
C LEU A 152 -2.53 -9.18 45.61
N SER A 153 -1.88 -10.28 45.21
CA SER A 153 -1.24 -10.38 43.88
C SER A 153 -2.24 -10.28 42.72
N ASP A 154 -3.42 -10.87 42.85
CA ASP A 154 -4.48 -10.74 41.85
C ASP A 154 -5.02 -9.29 41.78
N LEU A 155 -5.10 -8.58 42.91
CA LEU A 155 -5.45 -7.16 42.94
C LEU A 155 -4.34 -6.29 42.31
N ASP A 156 -3.07 -6.58 42.55
CA ASP A 156 -1.94 -5.89 41.91
C ASP A 156 -1.99 -5.98 40.39
N ASN A 157 -2.16 -7.18 39.85
CA ASN A 157 -2.27 -7.40 38.41
C ASN A 157 -3.46 -6.61 37.83
N TRP A 158 -4.60 -6.66 38.51
CA TRP A 158 -5.78 -5.93 38.08
C TRP A 158 -5.56 -4.42 38.12
N LEU A 159 -4.92 -3.88 39.18
CA LEU A 159 -4.59 -2.47 39.29
C LEU A 159 -3.58 -2.05 38.23
N GLN A 160 -2.56 -2.85 37.95
CA GLN A 160 -1.58 -2.57 36.90
C GLN A 160 -2.25 -2.43 35.53
N GLU A 161 -3.18 -3.32 35.18
CA GLU A 161 -3.92 -3.26 33.91
C GLU A 161 -4.88 -2.07 33.80
N ASN A 162 -5.41 -1.59 34.93
CA ASN A 162 -6.45 -0.56 34.98
C ASN A 162 -5.92 0.84 35.29
N THR A 163 -4.76 0.97 35.92
CA THR A 163 -4.12 2.24 36.30
C THR A 163 -2.86 2.54 35.51
N HIS A 164 -2.20 1.51 34.96
CA HIS A 164 -0.85 1.57 34.40
C HIS A 164 0.24 2.03 35.38
N LEU A 165 -0.04 2.03 36.69
CA LEU A 165 0.96 2.19 37.75
C LEU A 165 1.72 0.87 37.98
N PRO A 166 2.96 0.90 38.50
CA PRO A 166 3.85 -0.26 38.56
C PRO A 166 3.57 -1.22 39.75
N PHE A 167 2.30 -1.55 40.00
CA PHE A 167 1.87 -2.51 41.03
C PHE A 167 2.58 -3.88 40.91
N GLY A 168 2.81 -4.56 42.05
CA GLY A 168 3.39 -5.91 42.13
C GLY A 168 4.92 -6.03 42.00
N LYS A 169 5.67 -4.93 41.84
CA LYS A 169 7.14 -4.92 41.92
C LYS A 169 7.62 -4.28 43.22
N ASP A 170 7.91 -2.97 43.16
CA ASP A 170 8.36 -2.12 44.28
C ASP A 170 7.25 -1.13 44.71
N TYR A 171 6.01 -1.39 44.30
CA TYR A 171 4.84 -0.51 44.48
C TYR A 171 3.72 -1.27 45.19
N ASP A 172 3.99 -1.71 46.43
CA ASP A 172 3.04 -2.37 47.33
C ASP A 172 2.09 -1.36 48.00
N HIS A 173 1.17 -0.83 47.20
CA HIS A 173 0.28 0.28 47.59
C HIS A 173 -1.19 -0.17 47.68
N VAL A 174 -1.43 -1.49 47.65
CA VAL A 174 -2.77 -2.06 47.83
C VAL A 174 -3.27 -1.72 49.24
N GLY A 175 -4.48 -1.17 49.29
CA GLY A 175 -5.11 -0.67 50.50
C GLY A 175 -4.94 0.84 50.72
N ASN A 176 -4.01 1.51 50.03
CA ASN A 176 -3.74 2.92 50.28
C ASN A 176 -4.80 3.86 49.69
N LEU A 177 -4.91 5.05 50.30
CA LEU A 177 -5.53 6.23 49.71
C LEU A 177 -4.46 7.28 49.43
N GLU A 178 -4.34 7.72 48.18
CA GLU A 178 -3.21 8.53 47.72
C GLU A 178 -3.65 9.76 46.95
N VAL A 179 -2.84 10.80 47.01
CA VAL A 179 -2.90 11.98 46.15
C VAL A 179 -1.59 12.05 45.39
N LEU A 180 -1.64 11.86 44.07
CA LEU A 180 -0.48 11.87 43.18
C LEU A 180 -0.53 13.15 42.32
N LEU A 181 0.42 14.06 42.53
CA LEU A 181 0.57 15.29 41.77
C LEU A 181 1.94 15.33 41.09
N THR A 182 2.00 15.70 39.81
CA THR A 182 3.30 15.92 39.15
C THR A 182 3.97 17.17 39.71
N GLN A 183 5.30 17.20 39.84
CA GLN A 183 6.01 18.36 40.41
C GLN A 183 5.84 19.68 39.64
N SER A 184 5.46 19.60 38.36
CA SER A 184 5.01 20.75 37.56
C SER A 184 3.65 21.30 37.97
N ARG A 185 3.06 20.82 39.05
CA ARG A 185 1.78 21.27 39.57
C ARG A 185 1.90 21.64 41.05
N ASP A 186 1.13 22.64 41.49
CA ASP A 186 1.07 22.98 42.91
C ASP A 186 0.27 21.92 43.69
N ALA A 187 0.17 22.10 45.00
CA ALA A 187 -0.70 21.29 45.86
C ALA A 187 -2.21 21.40 45.48
N CYS A 188 -2.57 22.25 44.51
CA CYS A 188 -3.90 22.40 43.94
C CYS A 188 -4.11 21.60 42.65
N GLY A 189 -3.05 21.10 42.01
CA GLY A 189 -3.12 20.47 40.69
C GLY A 189 -3.01 21.49 39.54
N LYS A 190 -2.81 22.78 39.83
CA LYS A 190 -2.59 23.85 38.84
C LYS A 190 -1.30 23.63 38.09
N LEU A 191 -1.32 23.72 36.77
CA LEU A 191 -0.10 23.64 35.98
C LEU A 191 0.79 24.87 36.27
N LEU A 192 2.00 24.64 36.78
CA LEU A 192 2.99 25.66 37.11
C LEU A 192 4.05 25.82 36.02
N ILE A 193 4.02 25.00 34.96
CA ILE A 193 4.95 25.06 33.83
C ILE A 193 4.15 25.05 32.52
N ASN A 194 4.38 26.05 31.66
CA ASN A 194 3.77 26.13 30.33
C ASN A 194 4.87 26.17 29.24
N CYS A 195 4.69 25.37 28.19
CA CYS A 195 5.58 25.28 27.03
C CYS A 195 4.81 25.65 25.75
N SER A 196 5.25 26.68 25.04
CA SER A 196 4.62 27.15 23.80
C SER A 196 5.65 27.43 22.70
N LEU A 197 5.21 27.43 21.44
CA LEU A 197 6.04 27.80 20.28
C LEU A 197 5.86 29.28 19.96
N VAL A 198 6.92 29.94 19.48
CA VAL A 198 6.89 31.36 19.10
C VAL A 198 7.04 31.52 17.58
N ASP A 199 6.06 32.18 16.96
CA ASP A 199 5.73 32.16 15.52
C ASP A 199 6.88 32.49 14.55
N ASP A 200 7.68 33.53 14.80
CA ASP A 200 8.59 34.02 13.75
C ASP A 200 9.88 33.20 13.57
N ARG A 201 10.18 32.26 14.48
CA ARG A 201 11.43 31.47 14.48
C ARG A 201 11.27 30.00 14.89
N MET A 202 10.06 29.55 15.22
CA MET A 202 9.81 28.21 15.77
C MET A 202 10.70 27.92 17.00
N GLY A 203 10.81 28.89 17.91
CA GLY A 203 11.52 28.73 19.19
C GLY A 203 10.59 28.18 20.28
N LEU A 204 11.15 27.55 21.30
CA LEU A 204 10.40 27.10 22.48
C LEU A 204 10.43 28.19 23.56
N GLN A 205 9.26 28.52 24.10
CA GLN A 205 9.11 29.35 25.27
C GLN A 205 8.64 28.50 26.45
N VAL A 206 9.40 28.52 27.54
CA VAL A 206 9.04 27.86 28.81
C VAL A 206 8.79 28.92 29.87
N LEU A 207 7.59 28.90 30.44
CA LEU A 207 7.18 29.73 31.56
C LEU A 207 7.04 28.87 32.81
N VAL A 208 7.81 29.18 33.86
CA VAL A 208 7.75 28.52 35.17
C VAL A 208 7.19 29.51 36.18
N ASN A 209 6.09 29.15 36.83
CA ASN A 209 5.41 30.00 37.80
C ASN A 209 6.22 30.13 39.10
N LYS A 210 6.21 31.34 39.70
CA LYS A 210 6.88 31.67 40.96
C LYS A 210 6.57 30.73 42.11
N GLU A 211 5.37 30.14 42.13
CA GLU A 211 4.92 29.18 43.14
C GLU A 211 5.83 27.94 43.17
N LEU A 212 6.41 27.56 42.02
CA LEU A 212 7.33 26.43 41.88
C LEU A 212 8.79 26.78 42.20
N LEU A 213 9.13 28.06 42.37
CA LEU A 213 10.51 28.55 42.47
C LEU A 213 10.97 28.81 43.91
N HIS A 214 10.13 28.56 44.91
CA HIS A 214 10.50 28.80 46.30
C HIS A 214 11.60 27.82 46.77
N GLY A 215 12.74 28.34 47.23
CA GLY A 215 13.89 27.52 47.65
C GLY A 215 14.65 26.85 46.49
N VAL A 216 14.31 27.22 45.26
CA VAL A 216 15.03 26.84 44.03
C VAL A 216 15.99 27.98 43.73
N SER A 217 17.29 27.71 43.61
CA SER A 217 18.27 28.71 43.20
C SER A 217 18.34 28.87 41.69
N ARG A 218 18.00 27.82 40.92
CA ARG A 218 18.09 27.82 39.46
C ARG A 218 17.06 26.91 38.81
N VAL A 219 16.53 27.33 37.66
CA VAL A 219 15.74 26.47 36.77
C VAL A 219 16.60 26.09 35.58
N VAL A 220 16.52 24.83 35.19
CA VAL A 220 17.22 24.26 34.05
C VAL A 220 16.19 23.69 33.10
N VAL A 221 16.18 24.14 31.85
CA VAL A 221 15.32 23.64 30.78
C VAL A 221 16.19 22.98 29.74
N ASN A 222 15.99 21.69 29.51
CA ASN A 222 16.52 21.01 28.34
C ASN A 222 15.43 21.02 27.28
N ALA A 223 15.68 21.76 26.21
CA ALA A 223 14.90 21.64 25.00
C ALA A 223 15.69 20.82 24.00
N ARG A 224 15.18 19.63 23.74
CA ARG A 224 15.61 18.78 22.64
C ARG A 224 14.69 19.03 21.46
N MET A 225 15.07 19.95 20.60
CA MET A 225 14.39 20.21 19.35
C MET A 225 14.96 19.31 18.26
N MET A 226 14.08 18.62 17.56
CA MET A 226 14.47 17.68 16.53
C MET A 226 14.03 18.11 15.14
N SER A 227 14.78 17.60 14.18
CA SER A 227 14.40 17.47 12.79
C SER A 227 14.78 16.10 12.30
N ASP A 228 13.87 15.37 11.66
CA ASP A 228 14.10 14.06 11.06
C ASP A 228 14.72 13.06 12.05
N ASN A 229 14.14 12.95 13.25
CA ASN A 229 14.66 12.17 14.39
C ASN A 229 16.11 12.47 14.77
N LYS A 230 16.60 13.66 14.42
CA LYS A 230 17.90 14.14 14.86
C LYS A 230 17.75 15.37 15.68
N VAL A 231 18.46 15.35 16.79
CA VAL A 231 18.50 16.47 17.71
C VAL A 231 19.30 17.60 17.06
N LEU A 232 18.60 18.66 16.64
CA LEU A 232 19.22 19.86 16.10
C LEU A 232 19.73 20.76 17.21
N CYS A 233 18.98 20.79 18.30
CA CYS A 233 19.26 21.57 19.47
C CYS A 233 18.94 20.65 20.64
N ASP A 234 19.95 20.33 21.44
CA ASP A 234 19.80 19.72 22.76
C ASP A 234 20.29 20.72 23.79
N THR A 235 19.63 21.88 23.83
CA THR A 235 20.14 23.00 24.60
C THR A 235 19.56 22.93 25.99
N ILE A 236 20.48 22.91 26.94
CA ILE A 236 20.18 23.18 28.33
C ILE A 236 20.32 24.69 28.53
N SER A 237 19.20 25.35 28.78
CA SER A 237 19.17 26.74 29.22
C SER A 237 18.90 26.76 30.70
N SER A 238 19.71 27.49 31.46
CA SER A 238 19.47 27.69 32.87
C SER A 238 19.32 29.16 33.19
N LYS A 239 18.51 29.45 34.19
CA LYS A 239 18.27 30.81 34.65
C LYS A 239 18.08 30.79 36.15
N ASP A 240 18.85 31.64 36.83
CA ASP A 240 18.74 31.77 38.28
C ASP A 240 17.36 32.35 38.62
N THR A 241 16.80 31.89 39.73
CA THR A 241 15.48 32.33 40.16
C THR A 241 15.57 33.72 40.78
N VAL A 242 14.53 34.53 40.59
CA VAL A 242 14.36 35.78 41.31
C VAL A 242 13.15 35.61 42.21
N MET A 243 13.39 35.72 43.52
CA MET A 243 12.36 35.50 44.54
C MET A 243 11.08 36.28 44.24
N GLY A 244 9.96 35.58 44.21
CA GLY A 244 8.62 36.16 44.03
C GLY A 244 8.18 36.45 42.59
N SER A 245 8.96 36.06 41.58
CA SER A 245 8.64 36.32 40.16
C SER A 245 8.58 35.04 39.31
N ASP A 246 7.72 35.04 38.29
CA ASP A 246 7.67 33.96 37.30
C ASP A 246 8.94 33.99 36.46
N LEU A 247 9.42 32.82 36.06
CA LEU A 247 10.64 32.68 35.29
C LEU A 247 10.31 32.26 33.87
N LYS A 248 10.70 33.12 32.93
CA LYS A 248 10.60 32.87 31.50
C LYS A 248 11.95 32.51 30.90
N ILE A 249 11.98 31.41 30.16
CA ILE A 249 13.15 30.89 29.44
C ILE A 249 12.75 30.70 27.98
N ASP A 250 13.31 31.54 27.11
CA ASP A 250 13.13 31.45 25.66
C ASP A 250 14.33 30.72 25.05
N ILE A 251 14.06 29.66 24.30
CA ILE A 251 15.07 28.86 23.60
C ILE A 251 14.81 29.05 22.11
N SER A 252 15.65 29.87 21.48
CA SER A 252 15.58 30.14 20.07
C SER A 252 16.06 28.96 19.24
N SER A 253 15.34 28.61 18.19
CA SER A 253 15.87 27.79 17.10
C SER A 253 16.25 28.66 15.92
N ASN A 254 17.42 28.40 15.34
CA ASN A 254 17.85 29.01 14.06
C ASN A 254 17.49 28.13 12.86
N THR A 255 16.80 27.01 13.09
CA THR A 255 16.49 25.97 12.12
C THR A 255 15.06 25.47 12.28
N GLN A 256 14.45 24.99 11.20
CA GLN A 256 13.07 24.51 11.22
C GLN A 256 12.97 23.16 11.95
N ILE A 257 12.13 23.12 12.98
CA ILE A 257 11.95 21.97 13.89
C ILE A 257 10.68 21.16 13.51
N ASP A 258 10.68 19.84 13.68
CA ASP A 258 9.46 18.99 13.55
C ASP A 258 8.96 18.48 14.89
N SER A 259 9.79 18.52 15.91
CA SER A 259 9.37 18.10 17.23
C SER A 259 10.23 18.78 18.27
N VAL A 260 9.65 19.00 19.44
CA VAL A 260 10.33 19.55 20.61
C VAL A 260 10.03 18.68 21.80
N PHE A 261 11.08 18.20 22.45
CA PHE A 261 11.01 17.57 23.75
C PHE A 261 11.51 18.56 24.78
N ALA A 262 10.67 18.94 25.72
CA ALA A 262 11.00 19.90 26.75
C ALA A 262 11.03 19.21 28.11
N LYS A 263 12.18 19.26 28.76
CA LYS A 263 12.36 18.81 30.14
C LYS A 263 12.75 20.00 31.00
N VAL A 264 12.13 20.11 32.17
CA VAL A 264 12.42 21.19 33.12
C VAL A 264 12.87 20.57 34.43
N TRP A 265 14.03 20.98 34.92
CA TRP A 265 14.56 20.67 36.24
C TRP A 265 14.61 21.94 37.07
N LEU A 266 14.51 21.75 38.38
CA LEU A 266 14.77 22.79 39.36
C LEU A 266 16.00 22.37 40.16
N GLU A 267 16.83 23.33 40.53
CA GLU A 267 18.02 23.12 41.33
C GLU A 267 17.96 23.99 42.58
N ASN A 268 18.37 23.41 43.70
CA ASN A 268 18.81 24.16 44.88
C ASN A 268 20.32 23.95 45.07
N ASP A 269 20.89 24.50 46.14
CA ASP A 269 22.34 24.46 46.38
C ASP A 269 22.93 23.04 46.57
N VAL A 270 22.08 22.01 46.66
CA VAL A 270 22.48 20.63 46.99
C VAL A 270 21.99 19.58 45.97
N THR A 271 20.89 19.83 45.27
CA THR A 271 20.18 18.81 44.47
C THR A 271 19.44 19.40 43.27
N SER A 272 19.31 18.61 42.19
CA SER A 272 18.54 18.92 40.99
C SER A 272 17.46 17.86 40.73
N TRP A 273 16.24 18.24 40.35
CA TRP A 273 15.12 17.32 40.12
C TRP A 273 14.27 17.67 38.90
N LEU A 274 13.86 16.66 38.12
CA LEU A 274 13.05 16.80 36.89
C LEU A 274 11.56 16.99 37.23
N VAL A 275 10.98 18.13 36.90
CA VAL A 275 9.59 18.49 37.25
C VAL A 275 8.59 18.43 36.09
N TYR A 276 9.07 18.46 34.85
CA TYR A 276 8.22 18.50 33.65
C TYR A 276 8.89 17.79 32.47
N ASP A 277 8.12 17.03 31.68
CA ASP A 277 8.57 16.31 30.47
C ASP A 277 7.43 16.32 29.43
N SER A 278 7.63 16.97 28.28
CA SER A 278 6.62 17.17 27.25
C SER A 278 7.17 16.98 25.84
N ALA A 279 6.30 16.61 24.90
CA ALA A 279 6.61 16.43 23.48
C ALA A 279 5.61 17.22 22.60
N LEU A 280 6.13 18.06 21.70
CA LEU A 280 5.39 18.82 20.69
C LEU A 280 5.81 18.31 19.30
N ALA A 281 4.89 18.15 18.34
CA ALA A 281 5.19 17.69 16.96
C ALA A 281 4.60 18.63 15.89
N ILE A 282 5.31 18.81 14.76
CA ILE A 282 5.05 19.75 13.67
C ILE A 282 5.18 19.01 12.33
N ILE A 283 4.22 19.19 11.43
CA ILE A 283 4.18 18.54 10.11
C ILE A 283 5.07 19.28 9.11
N LYS A 284 6.04 18.59 8.49
CA LYS A 284 7.06 19.19 7.60
C LYS A 284 6.87 18.96 6.10
N GLN A 285 6.38 17.80 5.69
CA GLN A 285 6.44 17.39 4.29
C GLN A 285 5.32 16.40 3.94
N PHE A 286 4.87 16.46 2.69
CA PHE A 286 4.04 15.45 2.06
C PHE A 286 4.85 14.66 1.03
N SER A 287 4.69 13.33 1.01
CA SER A 287 5.29 12.44 0.01
C SER A 287 4.19 11.75 -0.76
N PHE A 288 4.35 11.68 -2.08
CA PHE A 288 3.45 11.02 -3.01
C PHE A 288 4.25 10.01 -3.83
N THR A 289 3.90 8.74 -3.74
CA THR A 289 4.53 7.68 -4.54
C THR A 289 3.58 7.24 -5.63
N MET A 290 4.03 7.35 -6.88
CA MET A 290 3.33 6.96 -8.08
C MET A 290 3.98 5.68 -8.63
N THR A 291 3.23 4.59 -8.66
CA THR A 291 3.67 3.33 -9.28
C THR A 291 3.01 3.20 -10.65
N VAL A 292 3.83 3.15 -11.70
CA VAL A 292 3.41 2.86 -13.07
C VAL A 292 3.71 1.39 -13.34
N ILE A 293 2.68 0.57 -13.41
CA ILE A 293 2.81 -0.85 -13.76
C ILE A 293 2.81 -0.97 -15.30
N GLY A 294 3.86 -1.58 -15.85
CA GLY A 294 4.01 -1.85 -17.28
C GLY A 294 3.34 -3.16 -17.72
N GLN A 295 3.87 -3.75 -18.79
CA GLN A 295 3.36 -4.98 -19.44
C GLN A 295 3.42 -6.19 -18.50
N GLN A 296 2.38 -7.01 -18.53
CA GLN A 296 2.21 -8.20 -17.69
C GLN A 296 2.47 -9.46 -18.53
N ILE A 297 3.47 -10.26 -18.16
CA ILE A 297 3.82 -11.50 -18.88
C ILE A 297 3.28 -12.69 -18.08
N LYS A 298 2.55 -13.58 -18.74
CA LYS A 298 2.13 -14.85 -18.15
C LYS A 298 3.18 -15.92 -18.44
N ALA A 299 3.98 -16.28 -17.45
CA ALA A 299 5.01 -17.30 -17.58
C ALA A 299 4.45 -18.68 -17.19
N SER A 300 4.40 -19.61 -18.14
CA SER A 300 3.97 -21.00 -17.92
C SER A 300 5.19 -21.91 -17.75
N THR A 301 5.55 -22.23 -16.50
CA THR A 301 6.67 -23.13 -16.20
C THR A 301 6.21 -24.48 -15.66
N ASP A 302 6.98 -25.54 -15.96
CA ASP A 302 6.70 -26.90 -15.49
C ASP A 302 6.61 -27.00 -13.96
N TRP A 303 7.41 -26.22 -13.24
CA TRP A 303 7.40 -26.26 -11.79
C TRP A 303 6.14 -25.61 -11.20
N LEU A 304 5.60 -24.56 -11.83
CA LEU A 304 4.33 -23.94 -11.42
C LEU A 304 3.16 -24.89 -11.66
N GLU A 305 3.11 -25.57 -12.80
CA GLU A 305 2.05 -26.54 -13.11
C GLU A 305 2.10 -27.76 -12.16
N ARG A 306 3.30 -28.28 -11.87
CA ARG A 306 3.47 -29.34 -10.86
C ARG A 306 3.03 -28.88 -9.47
N LEU A 307 3.35 -27.64 -9.09
CA LEU A 307 2.91 -27.07 -7.82
C LEU A 307 1.38 -26.92 -7.78
N LYS A 308 0.77 -26.43 -8.85
CA LYS A 308 -0.68 -26.25 -9.01
C LYS A 308 -1.44 -27.58 -8.90
N ASN A 309 -0.90 -28.65 -9.47
CA ASN A 309 -1.48 -30.00 -9.40
C ASN A 309 -1.41 -30.60 -8.00
N ASN A 310 -0.42 -30.21 -7.19
CA ASN A 310 -0.22 -30.69 -5.82
C ASN A 310 -0.97 -29.84 -4.76
N LEU A 311 -1.68 -28.79 -5.17
CA LEU A 311 -2.43 -27.90 -4.27
C LEU A 311 -3.95 -28.14 -4.38
N PRO A 312 -4.70 -27.96 -3.27
CA PRO A 312 -6.15 -28.00 -3.30
C PRO A 312 -6.73 -26.84 -4.13
N ASP A 313 -7.94 -27.02 -4.68
CA ASP A 313 -8.54 -26.09 -5.65
C ASP A 313 -8.64 -24.64 -5.16
N ASN A 314 -8.95 -24.44 -3.88
CA ASN A 314 -9.02 -23.12 -3.24
C ASN A 314 -7.67 -22.38 -3.17
N LYS A 315 -6.54 -23.05 -3.45
CA LYS A 315 -5.18 -22.49 -3.42
C LYS A 315 -4.54 -22.35 -4.81
N LYS A 316 -5.15 -22.90 -5.87
CA LYS A 316 -4.65 -22.80 -7.25
C LYS A 316 -4.57 -21.35 -7.76
N SER A 317 -5.40 -20.45 -7.24
CA SER A 317 -5.37 -19.01 -7.56
C SER A 317 -4.05 -18.32 -7.19
N ILE A 318 -3.38 -18.77 -6.11
CA ILE A 318 -2.09 -18.21 -5.66
C ILE A 318 -1.00 -18.51 -6.69
N VAL A 319 -0.99 -19.72 -7.24
CA VAL A 319 -0.05 -20.12 -8.30
C VAL A 319 -0.33 -19.37 -9.59
N ASN A 320 -1.60 -19.18 -9.95
CA ASN A 320 -1.97 -18.39 -11.12
C ASN A 320 -1.51 -16.92 -11.00
N LYS A 321 -1.52 -16.35 -9.79
CA LYS A 321 -0.98 -15.01 -9.52
C LYS A 321 0.54 -14.99 -9.63
N ALA A 322 1.23 -16.00 -9.08
CA ALA A 322 2.68 -16.10 -9.17
C ALA A 322 3.17 -16.24 -10.62
N GLY A 323 2.41 -16.92 -11.49
CA GLY A 323 2.68 -17.06 -12.92
C GLY A 323 2.45 -15.79 -13.76
N ARG A 324 2.08 -14.67 -13.14
CA ARG A 324 2.00 -13.35 -13.79
C ARG A 324 3.17 -12.50 -13.30
N ILE A 325 4.09 -12.18 -14.20
CA ILE A 325 5.25 -11.33 -13.94
C ILE A 325 4.92 -9.91 -14.42
N GLU A 326 5.12 -8.93 -13.55
CA GLU A 326 4.84 -7.51 -13.80
C GLU A 326 6.10 -6.70 -13.53
N HIS A 327 6.49 -5.84 -14.47
CA HIS A 327 7.54 -4.85 -14.28
C HIS A 327 6.91 -3.46 -14.15
N GLY A 328 7.30 -2.68 -13.14
CA GLY A 328 6.78 -1.33 -12.92
C GLY A 328 7.86 -0.33 -12.57
N ALA A 329 7.64 0.93 -12.90
CA ALA A 329 8.46 2.05 -12.45
C ALA A 329 7.78 2.72 -11.26
N GLU A 330 8.52 3.01 -10.20
CA GLU A 330 8.04 3.72 -9.02
C GLU A 330 8.72 5.08 -8.96
N GLU A 331 7.95 6.16 -9.02
CA GLU A 331 8.44 7.53 -8.82
C GLU A 331 7.84 8.11 -7.55
N THR A 332 8.68 8.69 -6.68
CA THR A 332 8.23 9.37 -5.47
C THR A 332 8.45 10.86 -5.59
N HIS A 333 7.37 11.63 -5.54
CA HIS A 333 7.36 13.09 -5.49
C HIS A 333 7.20 13.58 -4.05
N ILE A 334 7.93 14.64 -3.73
CA ILE A 334 8.00 15.21 -2.39
C ILE A 334 7.60 16.68 -2.49
N VAL A 335 6.60 17.11 -1.72
CA VAL A 335 6.16 18.50 -1.60
C VAL A 335 6.43 19.01 -0.19
N GLY A 336 7.21 20.10 -0.10
CA GLY A 336 7.78 20.62 1.14
C GLY A 336 9.30 20.70 1.02
N ASN A 337 9.89 21.83 1.41
CA ASN A 337 11.29 22.14 1.10
C ASN A 337 12.22 21.55 2.18
N ARG A 338 12.59 20.28 2.05
CA ARG A 338 13.69 19.69 2.84
C ARG A 338 15.02 20.05 2.16
N LYS A 339 15.69 21.11 2.61
CA LYS A 339 17.11 21.32 2.28
C LYS A 339 17.89 20.13 2.85
N LYS A 340 18.58 19.36 2.00
CA LYS A 340 19.44 18.23 2.41
C LYS A 340 20.36 18.69 3.54
N SER A 341 20.22 18.08 4.71
CA SER A 341 20.98 18.42 5.91
C SER A 341 22.17 17.47 6.04
N TRP A 342 23.27 17.95 6.63
CA TRP A 342 24.51 17.21 6.94
C TRP A 342 24.27 15.83 7.60
N SER A 343 23.12 15.74 8.24
CA SER A 343 22.66 14.66 9.06
C SER A 343 22.22 13.41 8.26
N ASP A 344 21.86 13.53 6.98
CA ASP A 344 21.46 12.36 6.17
C ASP A 344 22.61 11.34 5.96
N ARG A 345 23.89 11.70 6.23
CA ARG A 345 25.05 10.79 6.18
C ARG A 345 25.18 9.82 7.37
N ASP A 346 24.66 10.17 8.54
CA ASP A 346 24.98 9.48 9.81
C ASP A 346 24.06 8.31 10.16
N ARG A 347 22.86 8.23 9.55
CA ARG A 347 21.90 7.12 9.80
C ARG A 347 22.38 5.76 9.26
N THR A 348 23.46 5.75 8.48
CA THR A 348 24.04 4.55 7.90
C THR A 348 24.82 3.71 8.93
N PHE A 349 25.17 4.27 10.09
CA PHE A 349 25.94 3.56 11.11
C PHE A 349 25.09 3.16 12.32
N LYS A 350 25.04 1.84 12.55
CA LYS A 350 24.48 1.11 13.71
C LYS A 350 22.96 0.91 13.74
N LYS A 351 22.45 0.02 12.87
CA LYS A 351 21.31 -0.84 13.24
C LYS A 351 21.84 -2.09 13.93
N ILE A 352 21.23 -2.43 15.06
CA ILE A 352 21.36 -3.75 15.71
C ILE A 352 21.09 -4.82 14.63
N LEU A 353 22.05 -5.72 14.37
CA LEU A 353 21.86 -6.84 13.46
C LEU A 353 20.81 -7.78 14.05
N LYS A 354 19.54 -7.63 13.65
CA LYS A 354 18.66 -8.79 13.55
C LYS A 354 19.20 -9.64 12.41
N THR A 355 19.49 -10.92 12.66
CA THR A 355 19.96 -11.81 11.59
C THR A 355 18.90 -11.89 10.51
N LYS A 356 19.33 -11.83 9.25
CA LYS A 356 18.45 -11.92 8.07
C LYS A 356 18.27 -13.37 7.59
N ASP A 357 18.49 -14.34 8.48
CA ASP A 357 18.40 -15.77 8.16
C ASP A 357 16.93 -16.15 7.89
N MET A 358 16.71 -17.02 6.90
CA MET A 358 15.38 -17.46 6.49
C MET A 358 15.32 -18.95 6.24
N PHE A 359 14.20 -19.57 6.62
CA PHE A 359 13.88 -20.97 6.34
C PHE A 359 12.63 -21.05 5.47
N PHE A 360 12.69 -21.83 4.40
CA PHE A 360 11.57 -22.08 3.50
C PHE A 360 11.26 -23.58 3.44
N PRO A 361 10.03 -24.01 3.77
CA PRO A 361 9.69 -25.43 3.86
C PRO A 361 9.75 -26.15 2.51
N LYS A 362 9.79 -27.48 2.54
CA LYS A 362 9.63 -28.31 1.34
C LYS A 362 8.18 -28.27 0.87
N GLY A 363 7.95 -27.96 -0.41
CA GLY A 363 6.62 -27.98 -1.02
C GLY A 363 5.60 -27.08 -0.31
N TRP A 364 4.39 -27.60 -0.14
CA TRP A 364 3.34 -26.95 0.67
C TRP A 364 3.29 -27.57 2.06
N ASN A 365 3.40 -26.74 3.09
CA ASN A 365 3.16 -27.13 4.47
C ASN A 365 1.70 -26.79 4.83
N SER A 366 0.88 -27.82 5.05
CA SER A 366 -0.54 -27.64 5.38
C SER A 366 -0.79 -27.05 6.77
N GLU A 367 0.14 -27.23 7.71
CA GLU A 367 0.01 -26.74 9.09
C GLU A 367 0.31 -25.24 9.20
N SER A 368 1.43 -24.80 8.59
CA SER A 368 1.78 -23.37 8.54
C SER A 368 1.10 -22.62 7.39
N ASN A 369 0.46 -23.35 6.47
CA ASN A 369 -0.14 -22.83 5.24
C ASN A 369 0.87 -22.13 4.30
N GLU A 370 2.17 -22.39 4.47
CA GLU A 370 3.25 -21.82 3.67
C GLU A 370 3.60 -22.69 2.47
N ILE A 371 3.90 -22.05 1.33
CA ILE A 371 4.34 -22.71 0.11
C ILE A 371 5.79 -22.31 -0.13
N GLY A 372 6.75 -23.17 0.23
CA GLY A 372 8.15 -22.76 0.40
C GLY A 372 8.74 -22.03 -0.80
N LYS A 373 8.54 -22.54 -2.01
CA LYS A 373 9.05 -21.95 -3.26
C LYS A 373 8.45 -20.56 -3.55
N LEU A 374 7.17 -20.36 -3.22
CA LEU A 374 6.49 -19.07 -3.38
C LEU A 374 6.87 -18.08 -2.26
N SER A 375 7.01 -18.56 -1.02
CA SER A 375 7.49 -17.76 0.09
C SER A 375 8.92 -17.25 -0.18
N PHE A 376 9.78 -18.08 -0.76
CA PHE A 376 11.12 -17.66 -1.21
C PHE A 376 11.05 -16.62 -2.32
N LEU A 377 10.18 -16.80 -3.33
CA LEU A 377 9.99 -15.83 -4.41
C LEU A 377 9.64 -14.44 -3.88
N GLU A 378 8.67 -14.35 -2.97
CA GLU A 378 8.25 -13.07 -2.40
C GLU A 378 9.35 -12.44 -1.54
N TRP A 379 10.04 -13.24 -0.72
CA TRP A 379 11.19 -12.75 0.04
C TRP A 379 12.32 -12.24 -0.87
N PHE A 380 12.62 -12.95 -1.96
CA PHE A 380 13.66 -12.57 -2.92
C PHE A 380 13.34 -11.24 -3.62
N LYS A 381 12.08 -11.03 -4.04
CA LYS A 381 11.61 -9.75 -4.59
C LYS A 381 11.80 -8.60 -3.61
N GLU A 382 11.45 -8.80 -2.35
CA GLU A 382 11.64 -7.78 -1.31
C GLU A 382 13.13 -7.47 -1.07
N GLN A 383 14.01 -8.48 -1.11
CA GLN A 383 15.46 -8.24 -1.01
C GLN A 383 16.00 -7.41 -2.17
N CYS A 384 15.43 -7.51 -3.37
CA CYS A 384 15.89 -6.78 -4.56
C CYS A 384 15.49 -5.29 -4.58
N LYS A 385 14.61 -4.83 -3.67
CA LYS A 385 14.19 -3.42 -3.63
C LYS A 385 15.35 -2.50 -3.19
N GLY A 386 15.63 -1.45 -3.96
CA GLY A 386 16.72 -0.49 -3.68
C GLY A 386 18.14 -1.08 -3.81
N CYS A 387 18.29 -2.17 -4.56
CA CYS A 387 19.59 -2.73 -4.92
C CYS A 387 20.11 -2.10 -6.21
N SER A 388 21.41 -1.84 -6.26
CA SER A 388 22.12 -1.49 -7.49
C SER A 388 22.52 -2.75 -8.27
N THR A 389 22.98 -3.79 -7.58
CA THR A 389 23.48 -5.04 -8.19
C THR A 389 23.08 -6.26 -7.36
N VAL A 390 22.74 -7.36 -8.02
CA VAL A 390 22.51 -8.68 -7.42
C VAL A 390 23.52 -9.66 -8.03
N PHE A 391 24.36 -10.27 -7.20
CA PHE A 391 25.30 -11.30 -7.62
C PHE A 391 24.84 -12.66 -7.12
N LEU A 392 24.80 -13.66 -8.00
CA LEU A 392 24.43 -15.03 -7.68
C LEU A 392 25.49 -16.00 -8.16
N GLN A 393 26.05 -16.79 -7.25
CA GLN A 393 26.84 -17.96 -7.58
C GLN A 393 25.99 -19.21 -7.35
N ASP A 394 25.71 -19.98 -8.40
CA ASP A 394 25.03 -21.27 -8.30
C ASP A 394 25.57 -22.24 -9.38
N PRO A 395 26.28 -23.31 -8.99
CA PRO A 395 26.86 -24.28 -9.94
C PRO A 395 25.82 -25.03 -10.78
N TYR A 396 24.56 -25.09 -10.32
CA TYR A 396 23.47 -25.84 -10.96
C TYR A 396 22.36 -24.92 -11.49
N PHE A 397 22.68 -23.65 -11.77
CA PHE A 397 21.77 -22.64 -12.29
C PHE A 397 21.14 -23.05 -13.63
N GLU A 398 19.81 -23.03 -13.73
CA GLU A 398 19.02 -23.42 -14.93
C GLU A 398 17.75 -22.54 -15.05
N ASP A 399 16.70 -23.04 -15.72
CA ASP A 399 15.44 -22.36 -16.05
C ASP A 399 14.60 -21.93 -14.84
N VAL A 400 14.54 -22.73 -13.77
CA VAL A 400 13.80 -22.37 -12.55
C VAL A 400 14.48 -21.19 -11.85
N ALA A 401 15.81 -21.15 -11.85
CA ALA A 401 16.56 -20.04 -11.28
C ALA A 401 16.36 -18.74 -12.09
N LEU A 402 16.34 -18.84 -13.42
CA LEU A 402 16.02 -17.71 -14.33
C LEU A 402 14.64 -17.11 -14.06
N TYR A 403 13.65 -17.94 -13.74
CA TYR A 403 12.30 -17.47 -13.38
C TYR A 403 12.29 -16.52 -12.17
N PHE A 404 13.08 -16.83 -11.12
CA PHE A 404 13.17 -15.96 -9.95
C PHE A 404 13.76 -14.60 -10.30
N LEU A 405 14.81 -14.58 -11.14
CA LEU A 405 15.41 -13.34 -11.63
C LEU A 405 14.40 -12.52 -12.42
N ALA A 406 13.71 -13.17 -13.36
CA ALA A 406 12.68 -12.53 -14.18
C ALA A 406 11.53 -11.92 -13.36
N SER A 407 11.24 -12.48 -12.19
CA SER A 407 10.13 -12.02 -11.34
C SER A 407 10.44 -10.77 -10.51
N ILE A 408 11.65 -10.22 -10.61
CA ILE A 408 12.04 -9.00 -9.90
C ILE A 408 11.33 -7.78 -10.50
N THR A 409 10.77 -6.94 -9.64
CA THR A 409 10.01 -5.74 -10.05
C THR A 409 10.89 -4.50 -10.23
N THR A 410 12.07 -4.47 -9.63
CA THR A 410 13.09 -3.42 -9.76
C THR A 410 14.08 -3.72 -10.90
N SER A 411 14.93 -2.76 -11.28
CA SER A 411 15.91 -2.91 -12.38
C SER A 411 17.37 -2.88 -11.91
N PRO A 412 17.81 -3.74 -10.96
CA PRO A 412 19.22 -3.85 -10.62
C PRO A 412 20.02 -4.50 -11.76
N GLU A 413 21.34 -4.31 -11.76
CA GLU A 413 22.26 -5.20 -12.48
C GLU A 413 22.25 -6.59 -11.85
N ILE A 414 22.17 -7.65 -12.65
CA ILE A 414 22.19 -9.02 -12.17
C ILE A 414 23.34 -9.77 -12.82
N VAL A 415 24.23 -10.31 -11.99
CA VAL A 415 25.39 -11.09 -12.42
C VAL A 415 25.26 -12.51 -11.88
N VAL A 416 25.15 -13.49 -12.77
CA VAL A 416 25.11 -14.91 -12.43
C VAL A 416 26.44 -15.55 -12.77
N LEU A 417 27.03 -16.27 -11.82
CA LEU A 417 28.21 -17.11 -12.00
C LEU A 417 27.82 -18.58 -11.85
N THR A 418 28.06 -19.38 -12.89
CA THR A 418 27.65 -20.79 -12.92
C THR A 418 28.65 -21.72 -13.63
N GLN A 419 28.37 -23.02 -13.64
CA GLN A 419 29.14 -24.05 -14.34
C GLN A 419 28.22 -24.92 -15.20
N THR A 420 28.25 -24.72 -16.52
CA THR A 420 27.37 -25.42 -17.45
C THR A 420 27.82 -26.84 -17.79
N ARG A 421 29.08 -27.20 -17.49
CA ARG A 421 29.66 -28.53 -17.80
C ARG A 421 29.52 -29.58 -16.70
N LEU A 422 28.94 -29.22 -15.55
CA LEU A 422 28.61 -30.16 -14.47
C LEU A 422 27.31 -30.90 -14.78
N LYS A 423 27.34 -32.14 -15.27
CA LYS A 423 26.14 -32.94 -15.49
C LYS A 423 25.71 -33.59 -14.18
N THR A 424 24.48 -33.30 -13.73
CA THR A 424 23.87 -33.99 -12.58
C THR A 424 23.09 -35.18 -13.11
N ASN A 425 23.60 -36.40 -12.87
CA ASN A 425 22.90 -37.63 -13.22
C ASN A 425 21.63 -37.81 -12.37
N SER A 426 20.71 -38.66 -12.82
CA SER A 426 19.44 -38.95 -12.12
C SER A 426 19.61 -39.52 -10.71
N ASP A 427 20.79 -40.07 -10.41
CA ASP A 427 21.23 -40.60 -9.11
C ASP A 427 21.99 -39.57 -8.24
N ASN A 428 21.98 -38.28 -8.62
CA ASN A 428 22.75 -37.18 -8.02
C ASN A 428 24.28 -37.31 -8.14
N THR A 429 24.83 -38.23 -8.95
CA THR A 429 26.27 -38.22 -9.26
C THR A 429 26.60 -37.12 -10.27
N SER A 430 27.75 -36.47 -10.10
CA SER A 430 28.20 -35.43 -11.05
C SER A 430 29.15 -36.06 -12.07
N SER A 431 28.82 -35.97 -13.35
CA SER A 431 29.72 -36.32 -14.47
C SER A 431 30.04 -35.07 -15.29
N PHE A 432 31.15 -35.10 -16.04
CA PHE A 432 31.58 -33.94 -16.83
C PHE A 432 31.22 -34.14 -18.29
N VAL A 433 30.71 -33.09 -18.92
CA VAL A 433 30.56 -33.05 -20.38
C VAL A 433 31.95 -32.82 -21.00
N PRO A 434 32.36 -33.60 -22.02
CA PRO A 434 33.62 -33.39 -22.73
C PRO A 434 33.78 -31.95 -23.23
N ILE A 435 35.04 -31.49 -23.33
CA ILE A 435 35.35 -30.10 -23.72
C ILE A 435 34.84 -29.75 -25.13
N ASP A 436 34.62 -30.76 -25.98
CA ASP A 436 34.22 -30.59 -27.38
C ASP A 436 32.70 -30.62 -27.58
N GLU A 437 31.92 -30.89 -26.52
CA GLU A 437 30.46 -30.97 -26.57
C GLU A 437 29.80 -29.79 -25.83
N GLU A 438 28.75 -29.24 -26.41
CA GLU A 438 27.94 -28.21 -25.76
C GLU A 438 26.99 -28.87 -24.75
N GLY A 439 27.24 -28.61 -23.46
CA GLY A 439 26.48 -29.21 -22.34
C GLY A 439 25.00 -28.85 -22.33
N GLU A 440 24.15 -29.82 -21.95
CA GLU A 440 22.68 -29.68 -21.91
C GLU A 440 22.21 -28.48 -21.07
N ARG A 441 22.91 -28.15 -19.97
CA ARG A 441 22.59 -26.99 -19.12
C ARG A 441 22.75 -25.67 -19.86
N LYS A 442 23.87 -25.49 -20.59
CA LYS A 442 24.11 -24.30 -21.40
C LYS A 442 22.99 -24.11 -22.43
N LYS A 443 22.61 -25.20 -23.12
CA LYS A 443 21.50 -25.20 -24.08
C LYS A 443 20.17 -24.82 -23.42
N LYS A 444 19.84 -25.38 -22.25
CA LYS A 444 18.60 -25.02 -21.52
C LYS A 444 18.55 -23.56 -21.12
N ILE A 445 19.63 -23.01 -20.55
CA ILE A 445 19.73 -21.60 -20.18
C ILE A 445 19.49 -20.72 -21.40
N LEU A 446 20.24 -20.96 -22.49
CA LEU A 446 20.14 -20.18 -23.72
C LEU A 446 18.77 -20.30 -24.38
N ASN A 447 18.18 -21.51 -24.42
CA ASN A 447 16.84 -21.72 -24.97
C ASN A 447 15.78 -21.01 -24.15
N TYR A 448 15.89 -21.02 -22.81
CA TYR A 448 14.94 -20.30 -21.94
C TYR A 448 15.03 -18.79 -22.15
N LEU A 449 16.25 -18.23 -22.22
CA LEU A 449 16.46 -16.81 -22.51
C LEU A 449 15.91 -16.42 -23.89
N LYS A 450 16.15 -17.25 -24.92
CA LYS A 450 15.61 -17.07 -26.28
C LYS A 450 14.09 -17.19 -26.35
N SER A 451 13.48 -17.96 -25.46
CA SER A 451 12.02 -18.14 -25.39
C SER A 451 11.32 -16.98 -24.69
N TYR A 452 12.05 -16.12 -23.97
CA TYR A 452 11.50 -14.97 -23.23
C TYR A 452 12.33 -13.68 -23.38
N PRO A 453 12.61 -13.21 -24.60
CA PRO A 453 13.49 -12.06 -24.81
C PRO A 453 12.91 -10.74 -24.30
N THR A 454 11.59 -10.53 -24.28
CA THR A 454 11.02 -9.30 -23.67
C THR A 454 11.21 -9.24 -22.16
N LEU A 455 11.20 -10.41 -21.50
CA LEU A 455 11.41 -10.57 -20.07
C LEU A 455 12.87 -10.26 -19.71
N PHE A 456 13.82 -10.89 -20.40
CA PHE A 456 15.24 -10.79 -20.08
C PHE A 456 15.98 -9.63 -20.77
N GLY A 457 15.44 -9.09 -21.87
CA GLY A 457 16.03 -7.98 -22.61
C GLY A 457 15.84 -6.61 -21.95
N ARG A 458 14.86 -6.48 -21.05
CA ARG A 458 14.66 -5.27 -20.22
C ARG A 458 15.46 -5.32 -18.91
N MET A 459 15.97 -6.50 -18.54
CA MET A 459 16.82 -6.69 -17.37
C MET A 459 18.27 -6.37 -17.72
N ASN A 460 19.03 -5.84 -16.76
CA ASN A 460 20.48 -5.75 -16.87
C ASN A 460 21.12 -7.08 -16.39
N LEU A 461 20.86 -8.16 -17.12
CA LEU A 461 21.30 -9.52 -16.79
C LEU A 461 22.58 -9.91 -17.54
N LYS A 462 23.53 -10.49 -16.79
CA LYS A 462 24.77 -11.08 -17.29
C LYS A 462 24.98 -12.47 -16.69
N ILE A 463 25.23 -13.47 -17.53
CA ILE A 463 25.52 -14.85 -17.10
C ILE A 463 26.93 -15.23 -17.54
N ILE A 464 27.75 -15.58 -16.54
CA ILE A 464 29.15 -15.98 -16.67
C ILE A 464 29.24 -17.47 -16.37
N ASP A 465 29.77 -18.22 -17.33
CA ASP A 465 30.08 -19.64 -17.22
C ASP A 465 31.56 -19.84 -16.93
N VAL A 466 31.87 -20.84 -16.09
CA VAL A 466 33.21 -21.38 -15.89
C VAL A 466 33.28 -22.76 -16.55
N PRO A 467 33.61 -22.84 -17.87
CA PRO A 467 33.47 -24.05 -18.69
C PRO A 467 34.62 -25.07 -18.50
N VAL A 468 34.94 -25.41 -17.26
CA VAL A 468 36.01 -26.34 -16.89
C VAL A 468 35.49 -27.76 -16.61
N GLY A 469 36.32 -28.77 -16.84
CA GLY A 469 36.03 -30.19 -16.58
C GLY A 469 36.21 -30.62 -15.10
N SER A 470 36.11 -29.67 -14.16
CA SER A 470 36.20 -29.91 -12.71
C SER A 470 35.18 -29.05 -11.96
N ALA A 471 34.73 -29.49 -10.78
CA ALA A 471 33.81 -28.74 -9.94
C ALA A 471 34.59 -27.65 -9.17
N ILE A 472 34.56 -26.43 -9.69
CA ILE A 472 35.31 -25.28 -9.13
C ILE A 472 34.38 -24.44 -8.26
N LEU A 473 33.15 -24.23 -8.73
CA LEU A 473 32.09 -23.64 -7.95
C LEU A 473 31.38 -24.79 -7.20
N HIS A 474 31.58 -24.85 -5.89
CA HIS A 474 30.87 -25.80 -5.03
C HIS A 474 29.69 -25.13 -4.32
N ASP A 475 29.96 -23.96 -3.75
CA ASP A 475 29.04 -23.25 -2.86
C ASP A 475 28.07 -22.34 -3.61
N ARG A 476 26.95 -22.02 -2.95
CA ARG A 476 25.90 -21.15 -3.48
C ARG A 476 25.81 -19.89 -2.65
N TYR A 477 26.05 -18.75 -3.31
CA TYR A 477 26.10 -17.46 -2.67
C TYR A 477 25.20 -16.47 -3.38
N MET A 478 24.63 -15.54 -2.63
CA MET A 478 23.78 -14.48 -3.13
C MET A 478 24.11 -13.17 -2.44
N PHE A 479 24.50 -12.16 -3.20
CA PHE A 479 24.88 -10.85 -2.68
C PHE A 479 23.97 -9.77 -3.26
N PHE A 480 23.48 -8.88 -2.40
CA PHE A 480 22.67 -7.72 -2.78
C PHE A 480 23.44 -6.45 -2.44
N TYR A 481 23.95 -5.78 -3.48
CA TYR A 481 24.60 -4.49 -3.37
C TYR A 481 23.54 -3.39 -3.40
N ARG A 482 23.54 -2.52 -2.39
CA ARG A 482 22.59 -1.42 -2.22
C ARG A 482 23.19 -0.10 -2.72
N GLU A 483 22.33 0.84 -3.13
CA GLU A 483 22.77 2.16 -3.61
C GLU A 483 23.56 2.98 -2.57
N ASN A 484 23.33 2.72 -1.28
CA ASN A 484 24.08 3.33 -0.18
C ASN A 484 25.47 2.71 0.07
N GLY A 485 25.88 1.73 -0.76
CA GLY A 485 27.16 1.02 -0.65
C GLY A 485 27.18 -0.18 0.30
N SER A 486 26.06 -0.48 0.99
CA SER A 486 25.98 -1.68 1.84
C SER A 486 25.75 -2.96 1.01
N VAL A 487 26.21 -4.10 1.53
CA VAL A 487 26.04 -5.41 0.90
C VAL A 487 25.38 -6.38 1.87
N ASP A 488 24.26 -6.97 1.45
CA ASP A 488 23.66 -8.10 2.14
C ASP A 488 24.12 -9.39 1.45
N ALA A 489 24.89 -10.21 2.17
CA ALA A 489 25.46 -11.44 1.64
C ALA A 489 24.86 -12.68 2.30
N PHE A 490 24.56 -13.71 1.51
CA PHE A 490 23.91 -14.93 1.96
C PHE A 490 24.53 -16.18 1.36
N SER A 491 24.45 -17.29 2.11
CA SER A 491 24.70 -18.64 1.60
C SER A 491 23.39 -19.43 1.51
N LEU A 492 23.29 -20.30 0.51
CA LEU A 492 22.09 -21.10 0.24
C LEU A 492 22.38 -22.59 0.48
N SER A 493 21.51 -23.27 1.22
CA SER A 493 21.69 -24.71 1.52
C SER A 493 21.56 -25.63 0.30
N ASN A 494 20.87 -25.19 -0.75
CA ASN A 494 20.76 -25.89 -2.03
C ASN A 494 20.62 -24.90 -3.19
N SER A 495 20.78 -25.41 -4.42
CA SER A 495 20.63 -24.61 -5.64
C SER A 495 19.20 -24.08 -5.78
N LEU A 496 19.06 -22.86 -6.30
CA LEU A 496 17.76 -22.27 -6.59
C LEU A 496 16.93 -23.13 -7.56
N GLN A 497 17.61 -23.87 -8.45
CA GLN A 497 16.97 -24.82 -9.37
C GLN A 497 16.16 -25.91 -8.62
N GLY A 498 16.75 -26.46 -7.54
CA GLY A 498 16.18 -27.55 -6.74
C GLY A 498 15.47 -27.12 -5.46
N ALA A 499 15.55 -25.84 -5.09
CA ALA A 499 15.12 -25.30 -3.81
C ALA A 499 13.67 -25.66 -3.47
N THR A 500 13.40 -26.11 -2.24
CA THR A 500 12.08 -26.50 -1.72
C THR A 500 11.38 -27.68 -2.43
N ASN A 501 11.99 -28.28 -3.46
CA ASN A 501 11.39 -29.39 -4.21
C ASN A 501 11.61 -30.73 -3.49
N LYS A 502 12.87 -31.12 -3.28
CA LYS A 502 13.24 -32.35 -2.56
C LYS A 502 13.49 -32.11 -1.06
N GLN A 503 14.00 -30.93 -0.71
CA GLN A 503 14.43 -30.52 0.64
C GLN A 503 14.08 -29.04 0.87
N PRO A 504 13.94 -28.58 2.13
CA PRO A 504 13.73 -27.16 2.44
C PRO A 504 14.93 -26.31 1.98
N LEU A 505 14.71 -25.01 1.78
CA LEU A 505 15.78 -24.05 1.50
C LEU A 505 16.08 -23.26 2.78
N LEU A 506 17.35 -23.25 3.19
CA LEU A 506 17.85 -22.41 4.27
C LEU A 506 18.75 -21.34 3.65
N VAL A 507 18.48 -20.09 4.00
CA VAL A 507 19.25 -18.92 3.60
C VAL A 507 19.90 -18.35 4.85
N THR A 508 21.22 -18.32 4.90
CA THR A 508 21.98 -17.84 6.07
C THR A 508 22.81 -16.62 5.71
N GLN A 509 22.78 -15.62 6.57
CA GLN A 509 23.51 -14.37 6.39
C GLN A 509 25.01 -14.57 6.61
N ILE A 510 25.81 -14.06 5.68
CA ILE A 510 27.26 -14.01 5.77
C ILE A 510 27.64 -12.69 6.43
N GLY A 511 28.38 -12.74 7.54
CA GLY A 511 28.85 -11.54 8.24
C GLY A 511 29.86 -10.74 7.39
N GLY A 512 29.92 -9.42 7.60
CA GLY A 512 30.72 -8.50 6.76
C GLY A 512 32.18 -8.91 6.57
N LEU A 513 32.87 -9.30 7.65
CA LEU A 513 34.28 -9.76 7.58
C LEU A 513 34.47 -11.05 6.76
N ALA A 514 33.50 -11.96 6.81
CA ALA A 514 33.54 -13.19 6.03
C ALA A 514 33.24 -12.92 4.55
N TRP A 515 32.31 -11.98 4.29
CA TRP A 515 31.99 -11.54 2.94
C TRP A 515 33.19 -10.91 2.22
N GLU A 516 33.97 -10.04 2.87
CA GLU A 516 35.15 -9.40 2.24
C GLU A 516 36.14 -10.46 1.73
N ARG A 517 36.51 -11.41 2.59
CA ARG A 517 37.41 -12.52 2.24
C ARG A 517 36.82 -13.44 1.16
N LEU A 518 35.52 -13.70 1.23
CA LEU A 518 34.83 -14.51 0.23
C LEU A 518 34.81 -13.81 -1.13
N ASN A 519 34.58 -12.50 -1.16
CA ASN A 519 34.58 -11.71 -2.38
C ASN A 519 35.97 -11.66 -3.02
N GLU A 520 37.04 -11.55 -2.22
CA GLU A 520 38.42 -11.70 -2.68
C GLU A 520 38.66 -13.10 -3.27
N TYR A 521 38.26 -14.16 -2.57
CA TYR A 521 38.39 -15.54 -3.03
C TYR A 521 37.68 -15.79 -4.37
N ILE A 522 36.42 -15.36 -4.51
CA ILE A 522 35.66 -15.48 -5.76
C ILE A 522 36.36 -14.70 -6.88
N SER A 523 36.85 -13.49 -6.58
CA SER A 523 37.59 -12.66 -7.56
C SER A 523 38.90 -13.32 -8.00
N GLU A 524 39.62 -13.99 -7.11
CA GLU A 524 40.83 -14.75 -7.43
C GLU A 524 40.53 -15.99 -8.27
N GLN A 525 39.49 -16.76 -7.93
CA GLN A 525 39.04 -17.89 -8.74
C GLN A 525 38.68 -17.45 -10.17
N LEU A 526 37.96 -16.34 -10.32
CA LEU A 526 37.58 -15.79 -11.62
C LEU A 526 38.79 -15.31 -12.45
N LYS A 527 39.89 -14.89 -11.81
CA LYS A 527 41.15 -14.56 -12.49
C LYS A 527 41.93 -15.82 -12.90
N GLN A 528 41.86 -16.86 -12.09
CA GLN A 528 42.60 -18.11 -12.31
C GLN A 528 42.00 -18.97 -13.43
N TYR A 529 40.68 -19.00 -13.54
CA TYR A 529 39.98 -19.83 -14.52
C TYR A 529 39.46 -19.00 -15.69
N LYS A 530 39.57 -19.53 -16.91
CA LYS A 530 38.99 -18.90 -18.09
C LYS A 530 37.46 -18.92 -17.95
N THR A 531 36.85 -17.74 -17.96
CA THR A 531 35.40 -17.56 -17.92
C THR A 531 34.85 -17.19 -19.30
N GLU A 532 33.59 -17.53 -19.54
CA GLU A 532 32.86 -17.21 -20.77
C GLU A 532 31.57 -16.46 -20.39
N ILE A 533 31.32 -15.30 -20.99
CA ILE A 533 30.01 -14.65 -20.87
C ILE A 533 29.09 -15.32 -21.87
N ILE A 534 28.16 -16.15 -21.40
CA ILE A 534 27.23 -16.91 -22.26
C ILE A 534 25.95 -16.12 -22.56
N TYR A 535 25.64 -15.09 -21.77
CA TYR A 535 24.56 -14.15 -22.04
C TYR A 535 24.87 -12.78 -21.45
N ASP A 536 24.63 -11.73 -22.21
CA ASP A 536 24.74 -10.34 -21.79
C ASP A 536 23.62 -9.53 -22.45
N SER A 537 22.65 -9.09 -21.65
CA SER A 537 21.53 -8.28 -22.10
C SER A 537 21.94 -6.97 -22.79
N GLN A 538 23.14 -6.42 -22.48
CA GLN A 538 23.63 -5.19 -23.09
C GLN A 538 24.37 -5.42 -24.41
N GLN A 539 24.80 -6.66 -24.68
CA GLN A 539 25.32 -7.02 -26.00
C GLN A 539 24.16 -7.13 -26.98
N LYS A 540 23.81 -5.99 -27.60
CA LYS A 540 22.95 -5.99 -28.80
C LYS A 540 23.57 -6.97 -29.79
N GLU A 541 22.85 -8.03 -30.15
CA GLU A 541 23.28 -8.96 -31.19
C GLU A 541 23.75 -8.16 -32.41
N LYS A 542 25.07 -8.13 -32.62
CA LYS A 542 25.64 -7.64 -33.86
C LYS A 542 25.44 -8.75 -34.89
N SER A 543 24.54 -8.48 -35.82
CA SER A 543 24.29 -9.13 -37.11
C SER A 543 22.92 -9.80 -37.22
N LEU A 544 21.95 -9.02 -37.71
CA LEU A 544 20.97 -9.61 -38.62
C LEU A 544 21.75 -10.12 -39.84
N PRO A 545 21.52 -11.34 -40.33
CA PRO A 545 22.12 -11.81 -41.57
C PRO A 545 21.75 -10.82 -42.68
N ALA A 546 22.72 -10.38 -43.47
CA ALA A 546 22.46 -9.60 -44.67
C ALA A 546 21.57 -10.46 -45.59
N LYS A 547 20.28 -10.14 -45.69
CA LYS A 547 19.32 -10.81 -46.57
C LYS A 547 18.84 -9.82 -47.64
N ASN A 548 18.73 -10.31 -48.88
CA ASN A 548 18.21 -9.58 -50.03
C ASN A 548 16.85 -8.93 -49.67
N GLU A 549 16.75 -7.60 -49.78
CA GLU A 549 15.57 -6.82 -49.35
C GLU A 549 14.32 -7.05 -50.24
N ILE A 550 14.51 -7.70 -51.39
CA ILE A 550 13.52 -7.80 -52.47
C ILE A 550 13.39 -9.27 -52.87
N ALA A 551 12.16 -9.81 -52.82
CA ALA A 551 11.87 -11.20 -53.19
C ALA A 551 11.93 -11.43 -54.71
N ASP A 552 11.44 -10.48 -55.52
CA ASP A 552 11.60 -10.47 -56.97
C ASP A 552 12.24 -9.16 -57.45
N LYS A 553 13.53 -9.22 -57.74
CA LYS A 553 14.31 -8.05 -58.17
C LYS A 553 13.87 -7.50 -59.53
N GLY A 554 13.44 -8.37 -60.45
CA GLY A 554 12.98 -7.95 -61.78
C GLY A 554 11.66 -7.18 -61.67
N PHE A 555 10.72 -7.74 -60.92
CA PHE A 555 9.42 -7.13 -60.65
C PHE A 555 9.55 -5.83 -59.85
N TYR A 556 10.41 -5.76 -58.84
CA TYR A 556 10.69 -4.52 -58.10
C TYR A 556 11.21 -3.40 -59.00
N LEU A 557 12.19 -3.70 -59.87
CA LEU A 557 12.75 -2.70 -60.78
C LEU A 557 11.71 -2.20 -61.80
N TRP A 558 10.78 -3.07 -62.20
CA TRP A 558 9.64 -2.71 -63.03
C TRP A 558 8.66 -1.80 -62.28
N LEU A 559 8.20 -2.19 -61.09
CA LEU A 559 7.32 -1.38 -60.22
C LEU A 559 7.92 -0.01 -59.93
N LYS A 560 9.21 0.05 -59.53
CA LYS A 560 9.91 1.29 -59.22
C LYS A 560 10.03 2.24 -60.42
N ARG A 561 10.10 1.71 -61.64
CA ARG A 561 10.08 2.54 -62.86
C ARG A 561 8.69 3.13 -63.09
N MET A 562 7.64 2.37 -62.84
CA MET A 562 6.26 2.84 -62.97
C MET A 562 5.88 3.85 -61.88
N CYS A 563 6.32 3.63 -60.65
CA CYS A 563 6.17 4.56 -59.51
C CYS A 563 6.97 5.87 -59.64
N LYS A 564 7.48 6.24 -60.83
CA LYS A 564 8.02 7.58 -61.10
C LYS A 564 6.94 8.55 -61.59
N ASP A 565 5.82 8.03 -62.08
CA ASP A 565 4.68 8.79 -62.59
C ASP A 565 3.41 8.00 -62.26
N ALA A 566 2.61 8.48 -61.29
CA ALA A 566 1.44 7.76 -60.78
C ALA A 566 0.43 7.41 -61.89
N ASP A 567 0.33 8.28 -62.91
CA ASP A 567 -0.60 8.15 -64.02
C ASP A 567 -0.16 7.09 -65.05
N GLN A 568 1.05 6.54 -64.92
CA GLN A 568 1.59 5.48 -65.79
C GLN A 568 1.58 4.08 -65.17
N ILE A 569 1.10 3.93 -63.92
CA ILE A 569 0.99 2.61 -63.31
C ILE A 569 -0.19 1.87 -63.97
N ASP A 570 0.11 0.89 -64.81
CA ASP A 570 -0.87 -0.08 -65.31
C ASP A 570 -1.24 -1.06 -64.19
N TYR A 571 -2.16 -0.62 -63.33
CA TYR A 571 -2.66 -1.37 -62.18
C TYR A 571 -3.21 -2.73 -62.59
N ASN A 572 -3.91 -2.84 -63.72
CA ASN A 572 -4.46 -4.10 -64.21
C ASN A 572 -3.35 -5.12 -64.48
N ARG A 573 -2.24 -4.68 -65.09
CA ARG A 573 -1.10 -5.55 -65.34
C ARG A 573 -0.35 -5.95 -64.06
N VAL A 574 -0.15 -5.02 -63.12
CA VAL A 574 0.41 -5.35 -61.79
C VAL A 574 -0.44 -6.44 -61.12
N LEU A 575 -1.75 -6.35 -61.27
CA LEU A 575 -2.73 -7.24 -60.64
C LEU A 575 -2.83 -8.60 -61.32
N GLU A 576 -2.81 -8.64 -62.65
CA GLU A 576 -2.65 -9.89 -63.40
C GLU A 576 -1.36 -10.60 -62.99
N ASP A 577 -0.26 -9.86 -62.83
CA ASP A 577 1.01 -10.43 -62.40
C ASP A 577 0.94 -11.03 -60.99
N ILE A 578 0.24 -10.38 -60.05
CA ILE A 578 0.03 -10.88 -58.68
C ILE A 578 -0.88 -12.11 -58.66
N LEU A 579 -1.94 -12.15 -59.50
CA LEU A 579 -2.91 -13.24 -59.51
C LEU A 579 -2.42 -14.49 -60.25
N TYR A 580 -1.54 -14.33 -61.25
CA TYR A 580 -1.21 -15.39 -62.21
C TYR A 580 0.26 -15.82 -62.26
N GLY A 581 1.19 -15.20 -61.51
CA GLY A 581 2.60 -15.66 -61.49
C GLY A 581 3.31 -15.45 -60.15
N ASN A 582 3.92 -16.51 -59.60
CA ASN A 582 4.71 -16.54 -58.34
C ASN A 582 4.25 -15.51 -57.30
N THR A 583 3.06 -15.78 -56.77
CA THR A 583 2.16 -14.82 -56.13
C THR A 583 2.70 -14.27 -54.80
N LEU A 584 3.42 -15.08 -54.02
CA LEU A 584 3.91 -14.71 -52.69
C LEU A 584 5.08 -13.73 -52.75
N GLU A 585 6.07 -13.98 -53.63
CA GLU A 585 7.23 -13.12 -53.83
C GLU A 585 6.84 -11.77 -54.42
N LYS A 586 5.85 -11.76 -55.32
CA LYS A 586 5.31 -10.52 -55.89
C LYS A 586 4.54 -9.70 -54.85
N ILE A 587 3.70 -10.31 -54.00
CA ILE A 587 3.02 -9.61 -52.89
C ILE A 587 4.04 -8.98 -51.94
N ALA A 588 5.05 -9.74 -51.51
CA ALA A 588 6.13 -9.23 -50.65
C ALA A 588 6.87 -8.05 -51.31
N THR A 589 7.17 -8.17 -52.61
CA THR A 589 7.86 -7.15 -53.40
C THR A 589 7.04 -5.88 -53.59
N VAL A 590 5.72 -6.00 -53.80
CA VAL A 590 4.78 -4.87 -53.88
C VAL A 590 4.78 -4.12 -52.55
N GLY A 591 4.62 -4.83 -51.43
CA GLY A 591 4.61 -4.20 -50.12
C GLY A 591 5.88 -3.38 -49.85
N TYR A 592 7.06 -3.96 -50.13
CA TYR A 592 8.34 -3.25 -50.01
C TYR A 592 8.45 -2.05 -50.98
N CYS A 593 7.93 -2.18 -52.21
CA CYS A 593 7.92 -1.08 -53.18
C CYS A 593 7.06 0.10 -52.70
N LEU A 594 5.86 -0.17 -52.17
CA LEU A 594 4.97 0.87 -51.64
C LEU A 594 5.59 1.56 -50.43
N ALA A 595 6.20 0.82 -49.52
CA ALA A 595 6.89 1.38 -48.36
C ALA A 595 8.09 2.27 -48.71
N THR A 596 8.71 2.07 -49.88
CA THR A 596 9.89 2.81 -50.33
C THR A 596 9.57 3.90 -51.37
N THR A 597 8.29 4.15 -51.64
CA THR A 597 7.82 5.15 -52.61
C THR A 597 6.70 6.00 -52.02
N SER A 598 6.32 7.09 -52.70
CA SER A 598 5.26 8.01 -52.23
C SER A 598 3.86 7.69 -52.81
N HIS A 599 3.69 6.51 -53.40
CA HIS A 599 2.48 6.13 -54.14
C HIS A 599 1.54 5.16 -53.40
N GLU A 600 1.82 4.87 -52.14
CA GLU A 600 1.05 3.96 -51.30
C GLU A 600 -0.47 4.21 -51.37
N HIS A 601 -0.89 5.43 -51.04
CA HIS A 601 -2.29 5.79 -50.90
C HIS A 601 -3.09 5.57 -52.20
N GLU A 602 -2.55 6.07 -53.32
CA GLU A 602 -3.20 5.93 -54.62
C GLU A 602 -3.21 4.46 -55.08
N PHE A 603 -2.13 3.72 -54.85
CA PHE A 603 -2.07 2.30 -55.20
C PHE A 603 -3.14 1.49 -54.46
N VAL A 604 -3.20 1.59 -53.12
CA VAL A 604 -4.19 0.87 -52.32
C VAL A 604 -5.61 1.26 -52.73
N LYS A 605 -5.86 2.56 -52.95
CA LYS A 605 -7.16 3.05 -53.42
C LYS A 605 -7.59 2.38 -54.73
N ARG A 606 -6.69 2.30 -55.72
CA ARG A 606 -6.96 1.64 -57.01
C ARG A 606 -7.20 0.14 -56.87
N ILE A 607 -6.42 -0.56 -56.04
CA ILE A 607 -6.70 -1.98 -55.75
C ILE A 607 -8.10 -2.16 -55.19
N VAL A 608 -8.49 -1.32 -54.22
CA VAL A 608 -9.81 -1.39 -53.59
C VAL A 608 -10.92 -1.06 -54.59
N GLU A 609 -10.74 -0.10 -55.48
CA GLU A 609 -11.70 0.23 -56.54
C GLU A 609 -11.95 -0.95 -57.49
N VAL A 610 -10.89 -1.67 -57.89
CA VAL A 610 -10.97 -2.73 -58.90
C VAL A 610 -11.39 -4.08 -58.30
N PHE A 611 -10.85 -4.43 -57.13
CA PHE A 611 -10.95 -5.78 -56.54
C PHE A 611 -11.87 -5.86 -55.31
N LYS A 612 -12.74 -4.87 -55.10
CA LYS A 612 -13.71 -4.92 -54.01
C LYS A 612 -14.53 -6.22 -54.08
N ASN A 613 -14.45 -7.04 -53.04
CA ASN A 613 -15.08 -8.37 -52.96
C ASN A 613 -14.62 -9.41 -54.03
N ASP A 614 -13.48 -9.24 -54.71
CA ASP A 614 -12.95 -10.30 -55.61
C ASP A 614 -12.40 -11.47 -54.78
N ARG A 615 -13.05 -12.63 -54.91
CA ARG A 615 -12.73 -13.83 -54.12
C ARG A 615 -11.31 -14.37 -54.38
N ARG A 616 -10.79 -14.27 -55.60
CA ARG A 616 -9.46 -14.79 -55.93
C ARG A 616 -8.37 -14.03 -55.20
N LEU A 617 -8.46 -12.70 -55.19
CA LEU A 617 -7.52 -11.86 -54.46
C LEU A 617 -7.68 -12.03 -52.94
N ILE A 618 -8.91 -12.08 -52.44
CA ILE A 618 -9.20 -12.29 -51.02
C ILE A 618 -8.58 -13.61 -50.53
N ASP A 619 -8.83 -14.71 -51.23
CA ASP A 619 -8.32 -16.03 -50.82
C ASP A 619 -6.78 -16.06 -50.86
N LEU A 620 -6.17 -15.43 -51.87
CA LEU A 620 -4.72 -15.28 -51.97
C LEU A 620 -4.12 -14.47 -50.80
N LEU A 621 -4.74 -13.35 -50.41
CA LEU A 621 -4.29 -12.55 -49.28
C LEU A 621 -4.47 -13.29 -47.94
N LYS A 622 -5.60 -14.01 -47.77
CA LYS A 622 -5.84 -14.83 -46.58
C LYS A 622 -4.80 -15.93 -46.44
N ASP A 623 -4.50 -16.63 -47.53
CA ASP A 623 -3.47 -17.66 -47.58
C ASP A 623 -2.08 -17.09 -47.23
N TYR A 624 -1.70 -15.95 -47.83
CA TYR A 624 -0.45 -15.25 -47.52
C TYR A 624 -0.33 -14.85 -46.03
N ILE A 625 -1.43 -14.40 -45.41
CA ILE A 625 -1.47 -14.00 -44.00
C ILE A 625 -1.45 -15.23 -43.06
N LEU A 626 -2.26 -16.25 -43.36
CA LEU A 626 -2.50 -17.38 -42.46
C LEU A 626 -1.45 -18.49 -42.57
N VAL A 627 -0.86 -18.71 -43.74
CA VAL A 627 0.02 -19.87 -44.00
C VAL A 627 1.48 -19.42 -44.10
N HIS A 628 1.74 -18.33 -44.80
CA HIS A 628 3.08 -17.94 -45.21
C HIS A 628 3.77 -16.94 -44.26
N HIS A 629 3.23 -16.71 -43.06
CA HIS A 629 3.87 -15.82 -42.07
C HIS A 629 5.13 -16.41 -41.42
N TYR A 630 5.41 -17.71 -41.62
CA TYR A 630 6.63 -18.40 -41.16
C TYR A 630 7.73 -18.52 -42.24
N GLU A 631 7.48 -18.11 -43.48
CA GLU A 631 8.43 -18.32 -44.59
C GLU A 631 9.61 -17.34 -44.59
N ASP A 632 10.75 -17.82 -45.11
CA ASP A 632 12.08 -17.20 -45.03
C ASP A 632 12.33 -16.04 -46.01
N TYR A 633 11.41 -15.81 -46.96
CA TYR A 633 11.49 -14.72 -47.93
C TYR A 633 11.52 -13.37 -47.22
N PRO A 634 12.06 -12.29 -47.83
CA PRO A 634 11.98 -10.96 -47.22
C PRO A 634 10.52 -10.49 -47.21
N ILE A 635 9.75 -10.94 -46.22
CA ILE A 635 9.09 -10.12 -45.20
C ILE A 635 9.79 -8.75 -45.24
N GLY A 636 9.30 -7.84 -46.09
CA GLY A 636 10.07 -6.74 -46.65
C GLY A 636 10.89 -5.98 -45.59
N PHE A 637 12.19 -6.28 -45.55
CA PHE A 637 13.23 -5.64 -44.74
C PHE A 637 12.98 -5.49 -43.22
N ILE A 638 13.62 -6.34 -42.41
CA ILE A 638 13.91 -6.06 -40.99
C ILE A 638 15.14 -5.14 -40.90
N GLY A 639 14.92 -3.84 -40.71
CA GLY A 639 15.99 -2.91 -40.34
C GLY A 639 15.48 -1.80 -39.42
N CYS A 640 16.09 -1.74 -38.24
CA CYS A 640 15.69 -0.89 -37.13
C CYS A 640 15.69 0.62 -37.45
N ARG A 641 14.65 1.31 -36.98
CA ARG A 641 14.87 2.41 -36.04
C ARG A 641 14.31 2.01 -34.69
N MET A 642 15.14 2.18 -33.66
CA MET A 642 14.72 2.28 -32.26
C MET A 642 13.65 3.38 -32.17
N GLY A 643 12.39 3.00 -32.25
CA GLY A 643 11.24 3.78 -31.81
C GLY A 643 10.60 2.98 -30.69
N TYR A 644 10.31 3.65 -29.58
CA TYR A 644 9.71 3.09 -28.37
C TYR A 644 8.78 1.90 -28.66
N ALA A 645 9.16 0.70 -28.23
CA ALA A 645 8.28 -0.47 -28.27
C ALA A 645 7.04 -0.15 -27.44
N ASN A 646 5.92 0.22 -28.05
CA ASN A 646 4.77 0.63 -27.27
C ASN A 646 3.45 0.22 -27.94
N ARG A 647 3.30 -1.09 -28.24
CA ARG A 647 2.25 -1.98 -27.69
C ARG A 647 1.91 -3.12 -28.63
N ASP A 648 2.06 -4.34 -28.16
CA ASP A 648 1.61 -5.54 -28.87
C ASP A 648 0.09 -5.72 -28.68
N LEU A 649 -0.71 -5.32 -29.66
CA LEU A 649 -2.16 -5.50 -29.67
C LEU A 649 -2.57 -6.98 -29.76
N SER A 650 -1.67 -7.90 -30.15
CA SER A 650 -2.02 -9.33 -30.16
C SER A 650 -2.40 -9.86 -28.77
N GLU A 651 -1.93 -9.21 -27.70
CA GLU A 651 -2.35 -9.46 -26.32
C GLU A 651 -3.86 -9.24 -26.10
N LEU A 652 -4.51 -8.40 -26.91
CA LEU A 652 -5.96 -8.20 -26.82
C LEU A 652 -6.74 -9.41 -27.37
N LEU A 653 -6.19 -10.16 -28.33
CA LEU A 653 -6.88 -11.34 -28.91
C LEU A 653 -6.97 -12.52 -27.95
N ILE A 654 -6.00 -12.62 -27.03
CA ILE A 654 -5.96 -13.72 -26.06
C ILE A 654 -6.86 -13.47 -24.85
N LYS A 655 -7.32 -12.22 -24.63
CA LYS A 655 -8.20 -11.84 -23.53
C LYS A 655 -9.65 -12.29 -23.78
N GLU A 656 -10.38 -12.50 -22.68
CA GLU A 656 -11.83 -12.64 -22.72
C GLU A 656 -12.54 -11.27 -22.60
N GLN A 657 -13.82 -11.20 -22.94
CA GLN A 657 -14.59 -9.93 -22.98
C GLN A 657 -14.46 -9.10 -21.69
N ASP A 658 -14.59 -9.74 -20.53
CA ASP A 658 -14.51 -9.07 -19.23
C ASP A 658 -13.10 -8.55 -18.88
N GLU A 659 -12.06 -9.07 -19.54
CA GLU A 659 -10.67 -8.66 -19.36
C GLU A 659 -10.26 -7.55 -20.36
N LEU A 660 -11.08 -7.30 -21.39
CA LEU A 660 -10.83 -6.30 -22.42
C LEU A 660 -11.15 -4.88 -21.95
N LEU A 661 -12.22 -4.68 -21.18
CA LEU A 661 -12.66 -3.34 -20.72
C LEU A 661 -11.80 -2.84 -19.55
N THR A 662 -10.54 -2.55 -19.83
CA THR A 662 -9.55 -2.04 -18.87
C THR A 662 -8.86 -0.79 -19.40
N PHE A 663 -8.35 0.05 -18.48
CA PHE A 663 -7.64 1.27 -18.85
C PHE A 663 -6.40 0.99 -19.71
N SER A 664 -5.69 -0.12 -19.46
CA SER A 664 -4.54 -0.53 -20.26
C SER A 664 -4.95 -0.89 -21.68
N SER A 665 -6.00 -1.68 -21.85
CA SER A 665 -6.54 -2.03 -23.17
C SER A 665 -7.05 -0.80 -23.95
N LEU A 666 -7.78 0.11 -23.31
CA LEU A 666 -8.21 1.36 -23.96
C LEU A 666 -7.02 2.25 -24.34
N TYR A 667 -6.01 2.32 -23.46
CA TYR A 667 -4.77 3.01 -23.78
C TYR A 667 -4.14 2.40 -25.04
N MET A 668 -4.03 1.06 -25.14
CA MET A 668 -3.51 0.38 -26.33
C MET A 668 -4.23 0.79 -27.63
N VAL A 669 -5.56 0.72 -27.65
CA VAL A 669 -6.36 1.09 -28.83
C VAL A 669 -6.21 2.57 -29.18
N ASN A 670 -6.25 3.48 -28.19
CA ASN A 670 -6.11 4.92 -28.44
C ASN A 670 -4.76 5.32 -29.06
N ASN A 671 -3.73 4.48 -28.94
CA ASN A 671 -2.39 4.74 -29.47
C ASN A 671 -2.03 3.74 -30.57
N CYS A 672 -3.02 3.12 -31.23
CA CYS A 672 -2.77 2.22 -32.36
C CYS A 672 -2.14 2.93 -33.58
N TRP A 673 -2.18 4.27 -33.59
CA TRP A 673 -1.53 5.16 -34.57
C TRP A 673 -0.02 5.33 -34.34
N ASP A 674 0.46 5.03 -33.12
CA ASP A 674 1.87 5.19 -32.76
C ASP A 674 2.74 4.01 -33.20
N GLU A 675 2.14 2.95 -33.77
CA GLU A 675 2.90 1.96 -34.51
C GLU A 675 3.39 2.61 -35.80
N MET A 676 4.52 3.31 -35.73
CA MET A 676 5.05 3.92 -36.94
C MET A 676 5.59 2.87 -37.91
N PHE A 677 6.17 1.75 -37.46
CA PHE A 677 6.79 0.76 -38.36
C PHE A 677 6.97 -0.60 -37.64
N GLY A 678 5.95 -1.46 -37.65
CA GLY A 678 6.02 -2.80 -37.06
C GLY A 678 7.07 -3.67 -37.75
N ASN A 679 8.15 -4.00 -37.03
CA ASN A 679 9.19 -5.02 -37.31
C ASN A 679 9.79 -5.13 -38.74
N GLY A 680 9.45 -4.26 -39.69
CA GLY A 680 9.92 -4.36 -41.07
C GLY A 680 9.31 -5.52 -41.84
N VAL A 681 7.97 -5.65 -41.84
CA VAL A 681 7.25 -6.69 -42.62
C VAL A 681 6.25 -6.08 -43.60
N TRP A 682 6.78 -5.38 -44.61
CA TRP A 682 5.95 -4.59 -45.53
C TRP A 682 4.94 -5.41 -46.34
N GLY A 683 5.30 -6.64 -46.75
CA GLY A 683 4.37 -7.53 -47.46
C GLY A 683 3.12 -7.87 -46.65
N GLN A 684 3.28 -8.29 -45.39
CA GLN A 684 2.15 -8.65 -44.52
C GLN A 684 1.33 -7.42 -44.12
N PHE A 685 1.98 -6.29 -43.87
CA PHE A 685 1.31 -5.03 -43.60
C PHE A 685 0.35 -4.67 -44.74
N PHE A 686 0.85 -4.62 -45.98
CA PHE A 686 0.02 -4.27 -47.14
C PHE A 686 -1.06 -5.32 -47.43
N ALA A 687 -0.77 -6.60 -47.21
CA ALA A 687 -1.78 -7.65 -47.33
C ALA A 687 -2.93 -7.44 -46.34
N CYS A 688 -2.64 -7.13 -45.08
CA CYS A 688 -3.66 -6.82 -44.06
C CYS A 688 -4.45 -5.55 -44.42
N ASN A 689 -3.75 -4.45 -44.74
CA ASN A 689 -4.35 -3.17 -45.11
C ASN A 689 -5.30 -3.29 -46.31
N ILE A 690 -4.89 -4.02 -47.35
CA ILE A 690 -5.71 -4.28 -48.54
C ILE A 690 -6.90 -5.18 -48.18
N LEU A 691 -6.67 -6.29 -47.47
CA LEU A 691 -7.72 -7.26 -47.11
C LEU A 691 -8.89 -6.59 -46.38
N ILE A 692 -8.60 -5.76 -45.37
CA ILE A 692 -9.64 -5.04 -44.60
C ILE A 692 -10.49 -4.15 -45.51
N LYS A 693 -9.87 -3.46 -46.46
CA LYS A 693 -10.56 -2.51 -47.36
C LYS A 693 -11.35 -3.20 -48.48
N ILE A 694 -10.93 -4.39 -48.92
CA ILE A 694 -11.65 -5.14 -49.97
C ILE A 694 -12.70 -6.11 -49.42
N SER A 695 -12.53 -6.62 -48.19
CA SER A 695 -13.49 -7.48 -47.48
C SER A 695 -13.30 -7.44 -45.96
N GLU A 696 -14.10 -6.58 -45.30
CA GLU A 696 -14.15 -6.42 -43.85
C GLU A 696 -14.44 -7.74 -43.10
N ARG A 697 -15.32 -8.57 -43.65
CA ARG A 697 -15.70 -9.86 -43.03
C ARG A 697 -14.56 -10.87 -43.06
N ASP A 698 -13.88 -10.99 -44.19
CA ASP A 698 -12.76 -11.90 -44.35
C ASP A 698 -11.57 -11.49 -43.46
N ALA A 699 -11.36 -10.20 -43.22
CA ALA A 699 -10.37 -9.71 -42.26
C ALA A 699 -10.67 -10.18 -40.82
N LEU A 700 -11.94 -10.10 -40.39
CA LEU A 700 -12.36 -10.63 -39.08
C LEU A 700 -12.26 -12.16 -39.02
N ASP A 701 -12.56 -12.87 -40.12
CA ASP A 701 -12.38 -14.33 -40.21
C ASP A 701 -10.91 -14.73 -40.02
N VAL A 702 -9.97 -13.99 -40.63
CA VAL A 702 -8.53 -14.21 -40.44
C VAL A 702 -8.14 -14.03 -38.97
N LEU A 703 -8.61 -12.99 -38.28
CA LEU A 703 -8.37 -12.83 -36.84
C LEU A 703 -8.88 -14.03 -36.02
N ARG A 704 -10.07 -14.56 -36.34
CA ARG A 704 -10.62 -15.74 -35.66
C ARG A 704 -9.74 -16.97 -35.86
N LEU A 705 -9.17 -17.15 -37.06
CA LEU A 705 -8.29 -18.27 -37.37
C LEU A 705 -6.90 -18.15 -36.71
N LEU A 706 -6.40 -16.93 -36.50
CA LEU A 706 -5.12 -16.69 -35.81
C LEU A 706 -5.22 -16.88 -34.29
N ARG A 707 -6.38 -16.57 -33.69
CA ARG A 707 -6.58 -16.57 -32.22
C ARG A 707 -6.27 -17.90 -31.52
N PRO A 708 -6.70 -19.09 -32.00
CA PRO A 708 -6.38 -20.37 -31.36
C PRO A 708 -4.88 -20.63 -31.26
N THR A 709 -4.13 -20.32 -32.33
CA THR A 709 -2.67 -20.46 -32.37
C THR A 709 -2.03 -19.52 -31.35
N LEU A 710 -2.46 -18.26 -31.29
CA LEU A 710 -2.00 -17.29 -30.28
C LEU A 710 -2.22 -17.78 -28.84
N LYS A 711 -3.42 -18.28 -28.54
CA LYS A 711 -3.76 -18.81 -27.21
C LYS A 711 -2.95 -20.04 -26.83
N SER A 712 -2.42 -20.78 -27.80
CA SER A 712 -1.63 -22.00 -27.57
C SER A 712 -0.16 -21.73 -27.24
N ILE A 713 0.35 -20.52 -27.54
CA ILE A 713 1.74 -20.14 -27.28
C ILE A 713 1.96 -20.07 -25.77
N LYS A 714 2.99 -20.80 -25.30
CA LYS A 714 3.38 -20.86 -23.89
C LYS A 714 4.61 -20.00 -23.55
N THR A 715 5.30 -19.53 -24.59
CA THR A 715 6.52 -18.72 -24.56
C THR A 715 6.18 -17.24 -24.77
N ASP A 716 7.18 -16.37 -24.92
CA ASP A 716 6.96 -14.96 -25.27
C ASP A 716 6.26 -14.83 -26.62
N ILE A 717 5.02 -14.34 -26.59
CA ILE A 717 4.17 -14.24 -27.76
C ILE A 717 4.75 -13.26 -28.79
N SER A 718 5.44 -12.20 -28.33
CA SER A 718 5.85 -11.08 -29.19
C SER A 718 6.91 -11.43 -30.24
N ILE A 719 7.61 -12.55 -30.07
CA ILE A 719 8.61 -13.04 -31.04
C ILE A 719 8.04 -13.99 -32.08
N GLU A 720 6.86 -14.55 -31.83
CA GLU A 720 6.23 -15.51 -32.71
C GLU A 720 5.71 -14.80 -33.98
N PRO A 721 6.01 -15.32 -35.18
CA PRO A 721 5.54 -14.71 -36.42
C PRO A 721 4.01 -14.54 -36.49
N VAL A 722 3.26 -15.49 -35.90
CA VAL A 722 1.80 -15.41 -35.79
C VAL A 722 1.33 -14.22 -34.93
N ALA A 723 2.07 -13.84 -33.88
CA ALA A 723 1.76 -12.68 -33.06
C ALA A 723 2.03 -11.38 -33.81
N LYS A 724 3.13 -11.31 -34.58
CA LYS A 724 3.46 -10.16 -35.41
C LYS A 724 2.38 -9.89 -36.47
N VAL A 725 1.95 -10.93 -37.20
CA VAL A 725 0.91 -10.75 -38.22
C VAL A 725 -0.44 -10.42 -37.59
N SER A 726 -0.75 -11.01 -36.42
CA SER A 726 -1.96 -10.69 -35.67
C SER A 726 -1.96 -9.25 -35.14
N ASN A 727 -0.80 -8.77 -34.69
CA ASN A 727 -0.59 -7.39 -34.26
C ASN A 727 -0.83 -6.42 -35.42
N LEU A 728 -0.19 -6.65 -36.57
CA LEU A 728 -0.37 -5.84 -37.78
C LEU A 728 -1.84 -5.79 -38.20
N LEU A 729 -2.51 -6.95 -38.29
CA LEU A 729 -3.91 -7.02 -38.67
C LEU A 729 -4.82 -6.27 -37.67
N LEU A 730 -4.55 -6.37 -36.37
CA LEU A 730 -5.31 -5.62 -35.36
C LEU A 730 -5.05 -4.12 -35.42
N HIS A 731 -3.81 -3.69 -35.64
CA HIS A 731 -3.49 -2.28 -35.82
C HIS A 731 -4.26 -1.72 -37.01
N GLU A 732 -4.22 -2.41 -38.15
CA GLU A 732 -4.94 -1.99 -39.35
C GLU A 732 -6.46 -1.97 -39.13
N ILE A 733 -7.02 -2.95 -38.40
CA ILE A 733 -8.44 -2.96 -38.05
C ILE A 733 -8.79 -1.75 -37.17
N PHE A 734 -8.05 -1.49 -36.09
CA PHE A 734 -8.36 -0.36 -35.21
C PHE A 734 -8.13 0.98 -35.90
N GLN A 735 -7.06 1.14 -36.68
CA GLN A 735 -6.84 2.34 -37.49
C GLN A 735 -8.01 2.58 -38.45
N TYR A 736 -8.44 1.54 -39.18
CA TYR A 736 -9.57 1.65 -40.09
C TYR A 736 -10.88 1.98 -39.35
N VAL A 737 -11.18 1.27 -38.25
CA VAL A 737 -12.39 1.50 -37.43
C VAL A 737 -12.45 2.90 -36.85
N LEU A 738 -11.31 3.46 -36.44
CA LEU A 738 -11.23 4.79 -35.84
C LEU A 738 -11.36 5.92 -36.88
N LEU A 739 -11.14 5.64 -38.18
CA LEU A 739 -11.43 6.58 -39.27
C LEU A 739 -12.94 6.67 -39.56
N PRO A 740 -13.40 7.75 -40.24
CA PRO A 740 -14.80 7.90 -40.62
C PRO A 740 -15.36 6.71 -41.43
N ASP A 741 -14.55 6.12 -42.32
CA ASP A 741 -14.99 5.05 -43.23
C ASP A 741 -15.17 3.69 -42.53
N GLY A 742 -14.66 3.53 -41.30
CA GLY A 742 -14.69 2.26 -40.56
C GLY A 742 -15.97 1.94 -39.80
N GLU A 743 -17.06 2.68 -40.00
CA GLU A 743 -18.34 2.43 -39.29
C GLU A 743 -18.90 1.03 -39.55
N CYS A 744 -18.79 0.52 -40.77
CA CYS A 744 -19.32 -0.79 -41.14
C CYS A 744 -18.58 -1.91 -40.40
N LEU A 745 -17.25 -1.87 -40.39
CA LEU A 745 -16.43 -2.83 -39.64
C LEU A 745 -16.69 -2.76 -38.13
N LEU A 746 -16.84 -1.57 -37.55
CA LEU A 746 -17.21 -1.40 -36.14
C LEU A 746 -18.55 -2.07 -35.82
N GLN A 747 -19.56 -1.90 -36.69
CA GLN A 747 -20.86 -2.53 -36.52
C GLN A 747 -20.77 -4.06 -36.63
N LEU A 748 -19.96 -4.59 -37.54
CA LEU A 748 -19.68 -6.03 -37.63
C LEU A 748 -19.06 -6.56 -36.34
N MET A 749 -18.06 -5.86 -35.77
CA MET A 749 -17.43 -6.26 -34.51
C MET A 749 -18.42 -6.25 -33.34
N LEU A 750 -19.29 -5.23 -33.23
CA LEU A 750 -20.26 -5.10 -32.14
C LEU A 750 -21.43 -6.10 -32.24
N THR A 751 -21.73 -6.59 -33.44
CA THR A 751 -22.81 -7.58 -33.68
C THR A 751 -22.30 -9.02 -33.81
N ASP A 752 -21.01 -9.24 -33.52
CA ASP A 752 -20.38 -10.54 -33.67
C ASP A 752 -20.97 -11.59 -32.72
N HIS A 753 -20.98 -12.84 -33.15
CA HIS A 753 -21.37 -13.98 -32.32
C HIS A 753 -20.37 -14.29 -31.19
N GLU A 754 -19.08 -13.97 -31.35
CA GLU A 754 -18.07 -14.21 -30.31
C GLU A 754 -17.89 -13.00 -29.37
N ASP A 755 -18.01 -13.25 -28.07
CA ASP A 755 -18.03 -12.21 -27.02
C ASP A 755 -16.74 -11.35 -26.99
N TRP A 756 -15.58 -11.95 -27.25
CA TRP A 756 -14.31 -11.22 -27.27
C TRP A 756 -14.24 -10.22 -28.42
N MET A 757 -14.82 -10.55 -29.59
CA MET A 757 -14.86 -9.64 -30.74
C MET A 757 -15.76 -8.44 -30.44
N ARG A 758 -16.93 -8.68 -29.80
CA ARG A 758 -17.78 -7.61 -29.28
C ARG A 758 -17.04 -6.75 -28.25
N GLY A 759 -16.23 -7.35 -27.39
CA GLY A 759 -15.35 -6.63 -26.45
C GLY A 759 -14.34 -5.70 -27.13
N LEU A 760 -13.72 -6.13 -28.23
CA LEU A 760 -12.85 -5.26 -29.04
C LEU A 760 -13.64 -4.12 -29.69
N GLY A 761 -14.83 -4.41 -30.22
CA GLY A 761 -15.74 -3.39 -30.77
C GLY A 761 -16.14 -2.35 -29.71
N MET A 762 -16.42 -2.78 -28.49
CA MET A 762 -16.72 -1.89 -27.35
C MET A 762 -15.55 -0.97 -27.01
N LEU A 763 -14.31 -1.49 -27.01
CA LEU A 763 -13.11 -0.67 -26.82
C LEU A 763 -12.94 0.38 -27.92
N ALA A 764 -13.09 -0.03 -29.18
CA ALA A 764 -13.02 0.87 -30.32
C ALA A 764 -14.10 1.96 -30.26
N LEU A 765 -15.32 1.61 -29.83
CA LEU A 765 -16.43 2.56 -29.68
C LEU A 765 -16.11 3.65 -28.64
N VAL A 766 -15.55 3.28 -27.48
CA VAL A 766 -15.12 4.25 -26.46
C VAL A 766 -13.95 5.10 -26.97
N SER A 767 -13.02 4.50 -27.70
CA SER A 767 -11.84 5.14 -28.26
C SER A 767 -12.17 6.20 -29.33
N LYS A 768 -13.20 5.97 -30.14
CA LYS A 768 -13.59 6.86 -31.24
C LYS A 768 -14.10 8.24 -30.80
N GLU A 769 -14.55 8.37 -29.55
CA GLU A 769 -15.05 9.63 -28.96
C GLU A 769 -16.10 10.37 -29.80
N ASP A 770 -16.92 9.64 -30.56
CA ASP A 770 -18.00 10.16 -31.40
C ASP A 770 -19.36 9.86 -30.77
N GLU A 771 -20.06 10.89 -30.29
CA GLU A 771 -21.36 10.74 -29.62
C GLU A 771 -22.47 10.27 -30.56
N PHE A 772 -22.49 10.73 -31.82
CA PHE A 772 -23.52 10.36 -32.78
C PHE A 772 -23.41 8.87 -33.14
N LEU A 773 -22.19 8.42 -33.45
CA LEU A 773 -21.92 7.03 -33.73
C LEU A 773 -22.16 6.14 -32.50
N THR A 774 -21.79 6.60 -31.30
CA THR A 774 -22.06 5.88 -30.06
C THR A 774 -23.56 5.66 -29.86
N ARG A 775 -24.40 6.68 -30.10
CA ARG A 775 -25.86 6.56 -30.02
C ARG A 775 -26.42 5.54 -31.02
N LYS A 776 -25.88 5.52 -32.24
CA LYS A 776 -26.28 4.59 -33.30
C LYS A 776 -25.90 3.14 -32.98
N CYS A 777 -24.69 2.93 -32.45
CA CYS A 777 -24.13 1.59 -32.27
C CYS A 777 -24.45 0.95 -30.92
N ILE A 778 -24.64 1.70 -29.84
CA ILE A 778 -24.83 1.11 -28.51
C ILE A 778 -26.05 0.18 -28.43
N GLY A 779 -27.08 0.44 -29.23
CA GLY A 779 -28.33 -0.33 -29.23
C GLY A 779 -28.19 -1.75 -29.75
N VAL A 780 -27.08 -2.10 -30.41
CA VAL A 780 -26.83 -3.47 -30.87
C VAL A 780 -26.32 -4.39 -29.76
N LEU A 781 -25.83 -3.82 -28.66
CA LEU A 781 -25.34 -4.56 -27.49
C LEU A 781 -26.50 -4.94 -26.57
N ASN A 782 -26.38 -6.06 -25.86
CA ASN A 782 -27.37 -6.42 -24.85
C ASN A 782 -27.29 -5.47 -23.63
N GLU A 783 -28.31 -5.48 -22.77
CA GLU A 783 -28.42 -4.52 -21.65
C GLU A 783 -27.21 -4.57 -20.70
N ASP A 784 -26.71 -5.77 -20.37
CA ASP A 784 -25.56 -5.93 -19.48
C ASP A 784 -24.27 -5.44 -20.12
N GLU A 785 -24.06 -5.68 -21.42
CA GLU A 785 -22.94 -5.14 -22.19
C GLU A 785 -23.01 -3.61 -22.26
N GLN A 786 -24.20 -3.02 -22.47
CA GLN A 786 -24.39 -1.57 -22.45
C GLN A 786 -24.02 -0.97 -21.08
N ILE A 787 -24.42 -1.62 -19.97
CA ILE A 787 -24.07 -1.17 -18.62
C ILE A 787 -22.55 -1.24 -18.41
N LYS A 788 -21.91 -2.37 -18.77
CA LYS A 788 -20.45 -2.54 -18.66
C LYS A 788 -19.69 -1.48 -19.46
N LEU A 789 -20.10 -1.23 -20.71
CA LEU A 789 -19.54 -0.20 -21.57
C LEU A 789 -19.63 1.19 -20.92
N CYS A 790 -20.83 1.58 -20.50
CA CYS A 790 -21.05 2.91 -19.95
C CYS A 790 -20.28 3.09 -18.64
N GLN A 791 -20.26 2.09 -17.76
CA GLN A 791 -19.46 2.11 -16.53
C GLN A 791 -17.97 2.26 -16.82
N PHE A 792 -17.44 1.48 -17.76
CA PHE A 792 -16.06 1.59 -18.19
C PHE A 792 -15.74 2.99 -18.74
N ALA A 793 -16.58 3.49 -19.65
CA ALA A 793 -16.40 4.80 -20.28
C ALA A 793 -16.43 5.96 -19.27
N VAL A 794 -17.32 5.94 -18.28
CA VAL A 794 -17.38 7.02 -17.26
C VAL A 794 -16.24 6.94 -16.25
N MET A 795 -15.68 5.76 -16.02
CA MET A 795 -14.47 5.62 -15.19
C MET A 795 -13.21 6.04 -15.96
N SER A 796 -13.25 6.04 -17.30
CA SER A 796 -12.18 6.56 -18.17
C SER A 796 -11.98 8.08 -18.02
N ASN A 797 -10.72 8.54 -18.07
CA ASN A 797 -10.36 9.96 -17.91
C ASN A 797 -10.45 10.79 -19.20
N ARG A 798 -10.88 10.21 -20.34
CA ARG A 798 -10.65 10.83 -21.66
C ARG A 798 -11.87 11.10 -22.53
N SER A 799 -13.04 10.50 -22.26
CA SER A 799 -14.17 10.61 -23.20
C SER A 799 -14.78 12.02 -23.26
N LYS A 800 -14.82 12.63 -24.46
CA LYS A 800 -15.68 13.79 -24.76
C LYS A 800 -17.17 13.47 -24.60
N CYS A 801 -17.54 12.20 -24.74
CA CYS A 801 -18.91 11.68 -24.62
C CYS A 801 -19.28 11.32 -23.17
N LYS A 802 -18.44 11.63 -22.18
CA LYS A 802 -18.60 11.17 -20.79
C LYS A 802 -19.95 11.56 -20.17
N LEU A 803 -20.44 12.77 -20.46
CA LEU A 803 -21.76 13.23 -20.01
C LEU A 803 -22.89 12.37 -20.59
N TRP A 804 -22.81 12.04 -21.87
CA TRP A 804 -23.79 11.16 -22.51
C TRP A 804 -23.76 9.75 -21.90
N TYR A 805 -22.57 9.19 -21.65
CA TYR A 805 -22.45 7.88 -20.98
C TYR A 805 -23.02 7.92 -19.56
N TYR A 806 -22.82 9.00 -18.80
CA TYR A 806 -23.48 9.18 -17.51
C TYR A 806 -25.00 9.14 -17.64
N GLN A 807 -25.57 9.91 -18.56
CA GLN A 807 -27.02 9.97 -18.78
C GLN A 807 -27.59 8.61 -19.22
N LYS A 808 -26.93 7.93 -20.14
CA LYS A 808 -27.31 6.59 -20.61
C LYS A 808 -27.22 5.57 -19.49
N LEU A 809 -26.15 5.61 -18.67
CA LEU A 809 -26.00 4.73 -17.52
C LEU A 809 -27.09 4.96 -16.48
N VAL A 810 -27.45 6.21 -16.19
CA VAL A 810 -28.59 6.53 -15.33
C VAL A 810 -29.86 5.91 -15.89
N SER A 811 -30.12 6.01 -17.19
CA SER A 811 -31.30 5.40 -17.83
C SER A 811 -31.32 3.87 -17.70
N LEU A 812 -30.18 3.20 -17.91
CA LEU A 812 -30.07 1.73 -17.83
C LEU A 812 -30.18 1.21 -16.39
N LEU A 813 -29.52 1.90 -15.45
CA LEU A 813 -29.63 1.55 -14.03
C LEU A 813 -31.03 1.86 -13.48
N SER A 814 -31.76 2.81 -14.09
CA SER A 814 -33.13 3.10 -13.68
C SER A 814 -34.11 1.94 -13.93
N SER A 815 -33.80 1.02 -14.85
CA SER A 815 -34.60 -0.18 -15.13
C SER A 815 -34.09 -1.43 -14.41
N CYS A 816 -32.95 -1.35 -13.72
CA CYS A 816 -32.37 -2.46 -12.99
C CYS A 816 -33.00 -2.64 -11.60
N SER A 817 -32.81 -3.81 -10.98
CA SER A 817 -33.15 -3.99 -9.56
C SER A 817 -32.27 -3.10 -8.68
N LYS A 818 -32.81 -2.75 -7.51
CA LYS A 818 -32.12 -1.93 -6.51
C LYS A 818 -30.81 -2.61 -6.06
N GLU A 819 -30.83 -3.92 -5.83
CA GLU A 819 -29.67 -4.72 -5.43
C GLU A 819 -28.56 -4.65 -6.48
N LYS A 820 -28.92 -4.83 -7.77
CA LYS A 820 -27.97 -4.75 -8.87
C LYS A 820 -27.31 -3.37 -8.94
N CYS A 821 -28.06 -2.30 -8.72
CA CYS A 821 -27.51 -0.95 -8.67
C CYS A 821 -26.54 -0.76 -7.48
N PHE A 822 -26.88 -1.29 -6.31
CA PHE A 822 -26.05 -1.22 -5.11
C PHE A 822 -24.74 -1.99 -5.25
N ASP A 823 -24.78 -3.19 -5.80
CA ASP A 823 -23.58 -4.00 -6.04
C ASP A 823 -22.62 -3.27 -6.98
N ARG A 824 -23.14 -2.61 -8.02
CA ARG A 824 -22.32 -1.82 -8.94
C ARG A 824 -21.73 -0.58 -8.28
N PHE A 825 -22.53 0.15 -7.48
CA PHE A 825 -22.02 1.29 -6.74
C PHE A 825 -20.90 0.88 -5.77
N LYS A 826 -21.10 -0.22 -5.03
CA LYS A 826 -20.09 -0.81 -4.13
C LYS A 826 -18.82 -1.19 -4.88
N GLN A 827 -18.94 -1.88 -6.02
CA GLN A 827 -17.79 -2.25 -6.86
C GLN A 827 -16.96 -1.03 -7.26
N ILE A 828 -17.61 0.06 -7.67
CA ILE A 828 -16.93 1.29 -8.07
C ILE A 828 -16.26 1.99 -6.88
N MET A 829 -16.93 2.05 -5.72
CA MET A 829 -16.32 2.62 -4.51
C MET A 829 -15.09 1.83 -4.07
N MET A 830 -15.09 0.51 -4.26
CA MET A 830 -13.97 -0.40 -3.93
C MET A 830 -12.89 -0.49 -5.01
N ALA A 831 -13.14 -0.01 -6.23
CA ALA A 831 -12.18 -0.05 -7.32
C ALA A 831 -10.94 0.83 -7.03
N SER A 832 -9.78 0.46 -7.59
CA SER A 832 -8.52 1.20 -7.49
C SER A 832 -8.47 2.49 -8.34
N THR A 833 -9.63 2.98 -8.79
CA THR A 833 -9.74 4.19 -9.61
C THR A 833 -9.55 5.46 -8.79
N GLY A 834 -9.07 6.52 -9.44
CA GLY A 834 -8.84 7.82 -8.80
C GLY A 834 -10.09 8.44 -8.16
N ILE A 835 -9.87 9.26 -7.14
CA ILE A 835 -10.91 9.96 -6.37
C ILE A 835 -11.86 10.77 -7.27
N ASP A 836 -11.33 11.44 -8.30
CA ASP A 836 -12.12 12.31 -9.18
C ASP A 836 -13.13 11.51 -10.01
N SER A 837 -12.77 10.32 -10.50
CA SER A 837 -13.70 9.43 -11.20
C SER A 837 -14.81 8.94 -10.28
N LYS A 838 -14.49 8.60 -9.02
CA LYS A 838 -15.50 8.20 -8.01
C LYS A 838 -16.44 9.36 -7.69
N CYS A 839 -15.91 10.57 -7.53
CA CYS A 839 -16.72 11.77 -7.28
C CYS A 839 -17.62 12.09 -8.48
N GLY A 840 -17.09 12.04 -9.70
CA GLY A 840 -17.88 12.24 -10.92
C GLY A 840 -18.98 11.20 -11.09
N TYR A 841 -18.71 9.94 -10.75
CA TYR A 841 -19.73 8.89 -10.72
C TYR A 841 -20.82 9.17 -9.67
N ALA A 842 -20.44 9.57 -8.46
CA ALA A 842 -21.40 9.93 -7.41
C ALA A 842 -22.28 11.13 -7.83
N ASP A 843 -21.69 12.15 -8.46
CA ASP A 843 -22.40 13.37 -8.85
C ASP A 843 -23.31 13.15 -10.06
N HIS A 844 -22.84 12.46 -11.10
CA HIS A 844 -23.57 12.33 -12.36
C HIS A 844 -24.39 11.05 -12.53
N VAL A 845 -24.16 10.02 -11.69
CA VAL A 845 -24.93 8.76 -11.73
C VAL A 845 -25.77 8.59 -10.48
N ILE A 846 -25.13 8.59 -9.31
CA ILE A 846 -25.84 8.29 -8.06
C ILE A 846 -26.80 9.42 -7.69
N SER A 847 -26.39 10.69 -7.76
CA SER A 847 -27.27 11.82 -7.41
C SER A 847 -28.56 11.88 -8.26
N PRO A 848 -28.52 11.67 -9.58
CA PRO A 848 -29.75 11.50 -10.37
C PRO A 848 -30.60 10.29 -9.99
N LEU A 849 -29.99 9.13 -9.69
CA LEU A 849 -30.72 7.94 -9.26
C LEU A 849 -31.39 8.12 -7.88
N LEU A 850 -30.75 8.86 -6.98
CA LEU A 850 -31.32 9.31 -5.70
C LEU A 850 -32.52 10.23 -5.93
N THR A 851 -32.42 11.18 -6.87
CA THR A 851 -33.51 12.12 -7.21
C THR A 851 -34.72 11.39 -7.77
N LYS A 852 -34.52 10.30 -8.51
CA LYS A 852 -35.60 9.44 -9.04
C LYS A 852 -36.14 8.41 -8.02
N ALA A 853 -35.65 8.42 -6.77
CA ALA A 853 -36.01 7.47 -5.72
C ALA A 853 -35.76 5.98 -6.08
N ILE A 854 -34.83 5.72 -7.01
CA ILE A 854 -34.39 4.37 -7.38
C ILE A 854 -33.34 3.87 -6.38
N PHE A 855 -32.59 4.82 -5.84
CA PHE A 855 -31.56 4.63 -4.83
C PHE A 855 -32.00 5.31 -3.53
N ASP A 856 -31.75 4.67 -2.40
CA ASP A 856 -32.04 5.28 -1.10
C ASP A 856 -30.80 6.07 -0.60
N ARG A 857 -31.03 7.33 -0.19
CA ARG A 857 -29.94 8.22 0.25
C ARG A 857 -29.29 7.73 1.54
N GLU A 858 -30.08 7.21 2.47
CA GLU A 858 -29.62 6.72 3.75
C GLU A 858 -28.76 5.46 3.57
N GLU A 859 -29.17 4.53 2.72
CA GLU A 859 -28.41 3.33 2.36
C GLU A 859 -27.11 3.65 1.60
N ALA A 860 -27.15 4.58 0.64
CA ALA A 860 -25.95 5.00 -0.09
C ALA A 860 -24.95 5.72 0.82
N GLY A 861 -25.45 6.60 1.68
CA GLY A 861 -24.66 7.29 2.70
C GLY A 861 -24.04 6.30 3.69
N ARG A 862 -24.82 5.34 4.20
CA ARG A 862 -24.34 4.27 5.09
C ARG A 862 -23.25 3.44 4.43
N LEU A 863 -23.41 3.06 3.16
CA LEU A 863 -22.40 2.30 2.43
C LEU A 863 -21.05 3.05 2.36
N ILE A 864 -21.06 4.34 2.01
CA ILE A 864 -19.84 5.15 2.01
C ILE A 864 -19.24 5.21 3.42
N PHE A 865 -20.08 5.45 4.42
CA PHE A 865 -19.67 5.55 5.81
C PHE A 865 -18.95 4.29 6.28
N ASP A 866 -19.58 3.13 6.10
CA ASP A 866 -19.06 1.85 6.56
C ASP A 866 -17.77 1.45 5.84
N LEU A 867 -17.66 1.75 4.53
CA LEU A 867 -16.49 1.41 3.74
C LEU A 867 -15.29 2.31 4.01
N LEU A 868 -15.50 3.62 4.24
CA LEU A 868 -14.42 4.61 4.15
C LEU A 868 -14.16 5.40 5.44
N PHE A 869 -15.13 5.56 6.34
CA PHE A 869 -14.99 6.46 7.50
C PHE A 869 -13.88 6.00 8.46
N SER A 870 -13.83 4.71 8.81
CA SER A 870 -12.83 4.16 9.74
C SER A 870 -11.40 4.36 9.24
N GLY A 871 -11.18 4.14 7.93
CA GLY A 871 -9.90 4.39 7.28
C GLY A 871 -9.52 5.87 7.22
N ALA A 872 -10.50 6.77 7.19
CA ALA A 872 -10.27 8.23 7.21
C ALA A 872 -9.86 8.77 8.59
N VAL A 873 -10.35 8.17 9.69
CA VAL A 873 -10.09 8.67 11.06
C VAL A 873 -9.04 7.86 11.84
N CYS A 874 -8.42 6.85 11.21
CA CYS A 874 -7.36 6.05 11.81
C CYS A 874 -6.09 6.89 12.09
N LYS A 875 -5.29 6.51 13.09
CA LYS A 875 -4.01 7.17 13.42
C LYS A 875 -3.05 7.20 12.22
N ASP A 876 -3.02 6.11 11.44
CA ASP A 876 -2.15 5.95 10.26
C ASP A 876 -2.82 6.40 8.96
N SER A 877 -3.93 7.16 9.05
CA SER A 877 -4.68 7.58 7.86
C SER A 877 -3.89 8.56 7.00
N HIS A 878 -3.99 8.40 5.67
CA HIS A 878 -3.46 9.37 4.71
C HIS A 878 -4.54 10.40 4.34
N ASN A 879 -4.12 11.65 4.10
CA ASN A 879 -5.01 12.75 3.70
C ASN A 879 -5.94 12.39 2.53
N ILE A 880 -5.50 11.54 1.60
CA ILE A 880 -6.33 11.12 0.47
C ILE A 880 -7.59 10.36 0.92
N ASN A 881 -7.51 9.54 1.97
CA ASN A 881 -8.66 8.80 2.51
C ASN A 881 -9.64 9.76 3.18
N GLN A 882 -9.12 10.74 3.91
CA GLN A 882 -9.89 11.78 4.57
C GLN A 882 -10.66 12.65 3.58
N VAL A 883 -9.97 13.15 2.55
CA VAL A 883 -10.58 13.96 1.48
C VAL A 883 -11.55 13.15 0.64
N SER A 884 -11.23 11.88 0.34
CA SER A 884 -12.11 10.96 -0.40
C SER A 884 -13.42 10.74 0.31
N PHE A 885 -13.35 10.36 1.59
CA PHE A 885 -14.55 10.18 2.40
C PHE A 885 -15.35 11.47 2.46
N ALA A 886 -14.72 12.60 2.81
CA ALA A 886 -15.43 13.87 2.99
C ALA A 886 -16.15 14.34 1.72
N LYS A 887 -15.48 14.32 0.56
CA LYS A 887 -16.08 14.72 -0.72
C LYS A 887 -17.24 13.81 -1.11
N LEU A 888 -17.02 12.48 -1.12
CA LEU A 888 -18.05 11.53 -1.53
C LEU A 888 -19.27 11.57 -0.60
N TYR A 889 -19.05 11.62 0.71
CA TYR A 889 -20.12 11.69 1.70
C TYR A 889 -20.93 12.99 1.58
N SER A 890 -20.27 14.10 1.25
CA SER A 890 -20.94 15.37 0.98
C SER A 890 -21.72 15.37 -0.33
N ILE A 891 -21.19 14.79 -1.41
CA ILE A 891 -21.91 14.68 -2.70
C ILE A 891 -23.19 13.86 -2.56
N ILE A 892 -23.16 12.75 -1.81
CA ILE A 892 -24.35 11.91 -1.63
C ILE A 892 -25.39 12.55 -0.70
N GLY A 893 -24.96 13.45 0.20
CA GLY A 893 -25.81 13.96 1.26
C GLY A 893 -26.04 12.90 2.35
N GLY A 894 -24.99 12.20 2.77
CA GLY A 894 -25.05 11.19 3.84
C GLY A 894 -25.57 11.72 5.19
N ASP A 895 -26.06 10.84 6.06
CA ASP A 895 -26.66 11.25 7.33
C ASP A 895 -25.67 11.96 8.28
N THR A 896 -25.82 13.28 8.40
CA THR A 896 -24.98 14.10 9.29
C THR A 896 -25.15 13.72 10.76
N LYS A 897 -26.31 13.17 11.15
CA LYS A 897 -26.56 12.73 12.53
C LYS A 897 -25.71 11.50 12.85
N GLN A 898 -25.70 10.49 11.97
CA GLN A 898 -24.80 9.33 12.09
C GLN A 898 -23.34 9.75 12.23
N LEU A 899 -22.89 10.71 11.43
CA LEU A 899 -21.53 11.24 11.50
C LEU A 899 -21.25 11.94 12.84
N VAL A 900 -22.16 12.80 13.31
CA VAL A 900 -22.04 13.49 14.61
C VAL A 900 -22.02 12.50 15.76
N ASP A 901 -22.96 11.55 15.81
CA ASP A 901 -23.07 10.54 16.86
C ASP A 901 -21.82 9.66 16.93
N LYS A 902 -21.33 9.20 15.78
CA LYS A 902 -20.10 8.41 15.74
C LYS A 902 -18.88 9.22 16.12
N SER A 903 -18.80 10.48 15.71
CA SER A 903 -17.69 11.38 16.07
C SER A 903 -17.67 11.68 17.56
N ARG A 904 -18.83 11.97 18.17
CA ARG A 904 -18.95 12.11 19.64
C ARG A 904 -18.59 10.81 20.37
N SER A 905 -18.99 9.66 19.83
CA SER A 905 -18.61 8.35 20.38
C SER A 905 -17.10 8.10 20.31
N LEU A 906 -16.45 8.42 19.18
CA LEU A 906 -15.00 8.30 19.02
C LEU A 906 -14.27 9.27 19.95
N LEU A 907 -14.73 10.52 20.00
CA LEU A 907 -14.22 11.53 20.91
C LEU A 907 -14.28 11.05 22.38
N LYS A 908 -15.41 10.46 22.79
CA LYS A 908 -15.58 9.83 24.11
C LYS A 908 -14.66 8.62 24.29
N LYS A 909 -14.47 7.79 23.26
CA LYS A 909 -13.56 6.63 23.30
C LYS A 909 -12.10 7.08 23.49
N TYR A 910 -11.67 8.09 22.75
CA TYR A 910 -10.31 8.66 22.87
C TYR A 910 -10.10 9.27 24.26
N LEU A 911 -11.09 9.95 24.83
CA LEU A 911 -11.04 10.41 26.22
C LEU A 911 -10.95 9.27 27.23
N MET A 912 -11.74 8.22 27.06
CA MET A 912 -11.70 7.06 27.94
C MET A 912 -10.31 6.39 27.91
N ALA A 913 -9.71 6.30 26.72
CA ALA A 913 -8.36 5.81 26.55
C ALA A 913 -7.33 6.72 27.25
N LYS A 914 -7.43 8.06 27.09
CA LYS A 914 -6.60 9.04 27.82
C LYS A 914 -6.73 8.87 29.33
N ASN A 915 -7.96 8.85 29.85
CA ASN A 915 -8.29 8.78 31.27
C ASN A 915 -7.99 7.44 31.95
N LYS A 916 -7.59 6.42 31.16
CA LYS A 916 -7.13 5.12 31.66
C LYS A 916 -5.76 5.25 32.36
N TYR A 917 -4.93 6.19 31.92
CA TYR A 917 -3.65 6.47 32.56
C TYR A 917 -3.87 7.36 33.79
N VAL A 918 -3.39 6.92 34.96
CA VAL A 918 -3.41 7.75 36.19
C VAL A 918 -2.41 8.91 36.07
N VAL A 919 -1.30 8.67 35.36
CA VAL A 919 -0.22 9.61 35.06
C VAL A 919 0.12 9.52 33.56
N HIS A 920 0.14 10.64 32.84
CA HIS A 920 0.34 10.67 31.39
C HIS A 920 1.83 10.68 31.01
N SER A 921 2.22 9.86 30.02
CA SER A 921 3.52 9.93 29.36
C SER A 921 3.44 10.73 28.05
N SER A 922 4.60 11.18 27.55
CA SER A 922 4.72 11.85 26.24
C SER A 922 4.10 11.05 25.09
N ASP A 923 4.34 9.73 25.05
CA ASP A 923 3.82 8.84 24.01
C ASP A 923 2.28 8.75 24.05
N SER A 924 1.69 8.66 25.24
CA SER A 924 0.23 8.57 25.41
C SER A 924 -0.50 9.85 24.99
N LEU A 925 0.13 11.02 25.18
CA LEU A 925 -0.40 12.31 24.75
C LEU A 925 -0.28 12.50 23.24
N SER A 926 0.84 12.06 22.65
CA SER A 926 1.07 12.09 21.20
C SER A 926 0.01 11.27 20.45
N ASP A 927 -0.26 10.04 20.89
CA ASP A 927 -1.24 9.16 20.24
C ASP A 927 -2.67 9.70 20.29
N TYR A 928 -3.05 10.28 21.43
CA TYR A 928 -4.33 10.94 21.61
C TYR A 928 -4.48 12.17 20.69
N SER A 929 -3.45 13.01 20.58
CA SER A 929 -3.49 14.24 19.77
C SER A 929 -3.67 13.96 18.27
N HIS A 930 -2.96 12.97 17.71
CA HIS A 930 -3.07 12.60 16.29
C HIS A 930 -4.48 12.12 15.91
N ALA A 931 -5.09 11.31 16.77
CA ALA A 931 -6.44 10.80 16.53
C ALA A 931 -7.49 11.93 16.51
N LEU A 932 -7.34 12.93 17.38
CA LEU A 932 -8.20 14.12 17.40
C LEU A 932 -8.01 14.99 16.16
N GLN A 933 -6.77 15.18 15.70
CA GLN A 933 -6.47 15.96 14.50
C GLN A 933 -7.08 15.34 13.24
N ASN A 934 -6.98 14.01 13.07
CA ASN A 934 -7.59 13.31 11.93
C ASN A 934 -9.12 13.44 11.93
N LEU A 935 -9.74 13.29 13.11
CA LEU A 935 -11.18 13.50 13.25
C LEU A 935 -11.59 14.94 12.92
N LYS A 936 -10.85 15.95 13.42
CA LYS A 936 -11.09 17.36 13.12
C LYS A 936 -11.00 17.64 11.62
N PHE A 937 -9.99 17.11 10.94
CA PHE A 937 -9.81 17.30 9.50
C PHE A 937 -10.99 16.76 8.69
N VAL A 938 -11.43 15.53 9.00
CA VAL A 938 -12.59 14.91 8.34
C VAL A 938 -13.85 15.74 8.55
N LEU A 939 -14.14 16.16 9.80
CA LEU A 939 -15.33 16.96 10.12
C LEU A 939 -15.30 18.34 9.45
N THR A 940 -14.15 19.00 9.42
CA THR A 940 -13.97 20.29 8.75
C THR A 940 -14.21 20.16 7.25
N SER A 941 -13.66 19.11 6.64
CA SER A 941 -13.80 18.84 5.20
C SER A 941 -15.23 18.51 4.81
N VAL A 942 -15.95 17.71 5.61
CA VAL A 942 -17.38 17.43 5.39
C VAL A 942 -18.19 18.71 5.51
N ARG A 943 -17.98 19.50 6.56
CA ARG A 943 -18.69 20.79 6.75
C ARG A 943 -18.52 21.71 5.55
N GLN A 944 -17.29 21.84 5.05
CA GLN A 944 -16.99 22.64 3.86
C GLN A 944 -17.71 22.08 2.62
N GLY A 945 -17.63 20.76 2.38
CA GLY A 945 -18.28 20.12 1.25
C GLY A 945 -19.81 20.29 1.23
N TYR A 946 -20.45 20.23 2.41
CA TYR A 946 -21.89 20.50 2.53
C TYR A 946 -22.25 21.96 2.27
N SER A 947 -21.43 22.90 2.75
CA SER A 947 -21.63 24.32 2.47
C SER A 947 -21.48 24.61 0.98
N GLU A 948 -20.49 24.02 0.31
CA GLU A 948 -20.24 24.23 -1.12
C GLU A 948 -21.31 23.59 -2.00
N LYS A 949 -21.76 22.37 -1.69
CA LYS A 949 -22.69 21.63 -2.55
C LYS A 949 -24.16 21.96 -2.28
N TRP A 950 -24.53 22.12 -1.01
CA TRP A 950 -25.92 22.22 -0.57
C TRP A 950 -26.27 23.56 0.07
N ASN A 951 -25.27 24.44 0.31
CA ASN A 951 -25.45 25.68 1.07
C ASN A 951 -26.06 25.46 2.47
N ILE A 952 -25.71 24.33 3.11
CA ILE A 952 -26.19 23.95 4.45
C ILE A 952 -25.09 24.23 5.48
N SER A 953 -25.44 25.00 6.51
CA SER A 953 -24.60 25.14 7.71
C SER A 953 -24.83 23.95 8.64
N LEU A 954 -23.76 23.38 9.19
CA LEU A 954 -23.79 22.23 10.09
C LEU A 954 -23.29 22.62 11.50
N PRO A 955 -24.11 23.34 12.30
CA PRO A 955 -23.70 23.83 13.62
C PRO A 955 -23.37 22.70 14.61
N GLU A 956 -24.01 21.54 14.47
CA GLU A 956 -23.74 20.37 15.32
C GLU A 956 -22.35 19.80 15.09
N ILE A 957 -21.87 19.77 13.83
CA ILE A 957 -20.49 19.40 13.50
C ILE A 957 -19.53 20.45 14.04
N GLN A 958 -19.87 21.75 13.92
CA GLN A 958 -19.05 22.82 14.48
C GLN A 958 -18.90 22.70 15.99
N SER A 959 -19.95 22.32 16.71
CA SER A 959 -19.88 22.04 18.14
C SER A 959 -18.85 20.95 18.46
N VAL A 960 -18.83 19.85 17.70
CA VAL A 960 -17.83 18.78 17.91
C VAL A 960 -16.41 19.26 17.59
N ILE A 961 -16.23 20.10 16.57
CA ILE A 961 -14.93 20.70 16.24
C ILE A 961 -14.45 21.60 17.38
N ASN A 962 -15.32 22.45 17.93
CA ASN A 962 -14.98 23.31 19.07
C ASN A 962 -14.60 22.47 20.31
N ASP A 963 -15.31 21.36 20.56
CA ASP A 963 -14.98 20.43 21.66
C ASP A 963 -13.58 19.83 21.47
N ILE A 964 -13.19 19.51 20.22
CA ILE A 964 -11.85 19.01 19.89
C ILE A 964 -10.80 20.09 20.08
N ASP A 965 -11.07 21.32 19.63
CA ASP A 965 -10.14 22.44 19.72
C ASP A 965 -9.85 22.83 21.16
N GLN A 966 -10.87 22.91 22.01
CA GLN A 966 -10.69 23.17 23.44
C GLN A 966 -9.72 22.15 24.09
N ARG A 967 -9.78 20.88 23.66
CA ARG A 967 -8.93 19.80 24.21
C ARG A 967 -7.51 19.85 23.68
N LEU A 968 -7.33 20.16 22.40
CA LEU A 968 -6.01 20.35 21.82
C LEU A 968 -5.33 21.59 22.42
N SER A 969 -6.08 22.67 22.69
CA SER A 969 -5.58 23.88 23.36
C SER A 969 -5.14 23.59 24.81
N ASN A 970 -5.92 22.81 25.57
CA ASN A 970 -5.53 22.36 26.91
C ASN A 970 -4.21 21.55 26.93
N LEU A 971 -3.85 20.93 25.80
CA LEU A 971 -2.60 20.18 25.61
C LEU A 971 -1.45 21.04 25.07
N GLY A 972 -1.67 22.33 24.80
CA GLY A 972 -0.68 23.22 24.19
C GLY A 972 -0.39 22.91 22.72
N MET A 973 -1.31 22.22 22.03
CA MET A 973 -1.15 21.80 20.63
C MET A 973 -1.65 22.85 19.63
N ILE A 974 -2.54 23.74 20.07
CA ILE A 974 -3.08 24.85 19.27
C ILE A 974 -3.26 26.06 20.19
N GLU A 975 -3.11 27.24 19.62
CA GLU A 975 -3.28 28.52 20.33
C GLU A 975 -4.72 28.80 20.77
#